data_AF-A0A352FQN9-F1
#
_entry.id   AF-A0A352FQN9-F1
#
_cell.length_a   1.000
_cell.length_b   1.000
_cell.length_c   1.000
_cell.angle_alpha   90.00
_cell.angle_beta   90.00
_cell.angle_gamma   90.00
#
_symmetry.space_group_name_H-M   'P 1'
#
loop_
_entity.id
_entity.type
_entity.pdbx_description
1 polymer ?
#
loop_
_entity_poly.entity_id
_entity_poly.type
_entity_poly.pdbx_seq_one_letter_code
_entity_poly.pdbx_strand_id
1 'polypeptide(L)'
;MRTTIKLSIIGLLLLVAILVFANRLLTGSSTQGQTTSLSAPAEVEASDNAYSTKVSISWDAVRGATLYRVFRNTTSDPGTATALGTTPEGTFFDTTGAAGQTLFYWVRAENGSIVSPLSTADQGTRANGAINGPVPPLNPPPQPGGNLVTATKAYLGKTLFWDEQLSSTRTVACGTCHFAANGGSDARAIVGNARSANPGADGVFGTADDVFASPGVISNNSDGTFSLSPVYGFHEQVTGRKSRSYIDAGFSPVLFWDGRASGTFTDPIGGAVVLPIGGALESQVLGPPVSSTEMANANRTWVDVASRVANSSPLALSPSVPAGLRDWIGGRSYPELFQEAFGTSDVTPVRIAEAIATFERTLYSDRTAFDMSVQQIAPLGAAENRGLGIFNTRGCNVCHAGNLFSDNAFHNVGVRPQTEDTGRFQVTGNANNIGEFRTPILRNVGLRGPYFHDGHFQTLEEVVAFYNRGGDFDAPNINHNLIRPLGLNAQQQSDLVAFLRNALSDPRVVAGTAPFDRPTLYSESNRVSQATGTGTQGAGGNIPQATAIEPPIVGNPSFTVGVSNALGGAQAVLVIDSNDPGTGPAIPATASFARISLTLSGSGAGQGFGSASLLVPANSALVGSTFFGRWFVKDANAAGGMAVSPAFKFTVFGDTSSITTNAIDDANTFVVQHYRDFLNREADPAGLSFWNSQITRCGTDATCIDANRVNTSGAFFLSTEFQESGYLVYRFYKSAFGNLAGAPVPVRFSDFLPDAQQIGQGVIVGQTGWQTVMESNKQAYANAFVQRTQFTSTFPTSTAPASFVDTLFANAGVTPSSTDRSAAIAEFGVATNTADTAARARALRRVAENATLGQQEFNRAFVLMQYFG
;
A
#
# COMPACT_ATOMS: atom_id res chain seq x y z
N MET A 1 -49.59 59.48 6.80
CA MET A 1 -49.83 59.72 5.36
C MET A 1 -48.75 58.98 4.58
N ARG A 2 -49.13 57.90 3.87
CA ARG A 2 -49.08 57.76 2.39
C ARG A 2 -47.64 57.70 1.82
N THR A 3 -47.07 56.51 1.59
CA THR A 3 -47.10 55.63 0.38
C THR A 3 -45.81 55.69 -0.46
N THR A 4 -45.12 54.53 -0.52
CA THR A 4 -44.43 53.91 -1.67
C THR A 4 -43.34 54.66 -2.44
N ILE A 5 -42.10 54.15 -2.42
CA ILE A 5 -41.33 53.66 -3.59
C ILE A 5 -40.40 52.52 -3.14
N LYS A 6 -40.72 51.28 -3.53
CA LYS A 6 -39.83 50.11 -3.53
C LYS A 6 -39.48 49.86 -5.00
N LEU A 7 -38.20 49.89 -5.38
CA LEU A 7 -37.59 49.06 -6.42
C LEU A 7 -36.06 49.24 -6.39
N SER A 8 -35.32 48.15 -6.61
CA SER A 8 -33.89 48.11 -6.98
C SER A 8 -32.79 48.13 -5.90
N ILE A 9 -32.88 47.25 -4.90
CA ILE A 9 -31.68 46.75 -4.17
C ILE A 9 -31.53 45.22 -4.28
N ILE A 10 -32.61 44.49 -4.58
CA ILE A 10 -32.59 43.02 -4.69
C ILE A 10 -31.90 42.54 -5.99
N GLY A 11 -31.91 43.35 -7.07
CA GLY A 11 -31.25 42.99 -8.34
C GLY A 11 -29.72 43.07 -8.30
N LEU A 12 -29.14 43.95 -7.47
CA LEU A 12 -27.69 44.12 -7.40
C LEU A 12 -27.03 43.07 -6.48
N LEU A 13 -27.75 42.63 -5.44
CA LEU A 13 -27.31 41.52 -4.58
C LEU A 13 -27.41 40.16 -5.28
N LEU A 14 -28.37 39.98 -6.20
CA LEU A 14 -28.47 38.74 -6.99
C LEU A 14 -27.34 38.59 -8.03
N LEU A 15 -26.87 39.70 -8.63
CA LEU A 15 -25.77 39.63 -9.60
C LEU A 15 -24.41 39.38 -8.91
N VAL A 16 -24.19 39.94 -7.72
CA VAL A 16 -22.99 39.66 -6.91
C VAL A 16 -23.03 38.23 -6.35
N ALA A 17 -24.20 37.72 -5.96
CA ALA A 17 -24.35 36.32 -5.56
C ALA A 17 -24.10 35.35 -6.72
N ILE A 18 -24.55 35.66 -7.95
CA ILE A 18 -24.31 34.79 -9.12
C ILE A 18 -22.83 34.82 -9.57
N LEU A 19 -22.12 35.94 -9.41
CA LEU A 19 -20.66 36.01 -9.67
C LEU A 19 -19.82 35.33 -8.56
N VAL A 20 -20.31 35.29 -7.31
CA VAL A 20 -19.65 34.56 -6.21
C VAL A 20 -19.98 33.05 -6.24
N PHE A 21 -21.15 32.65 -6.77
CA PHE A 21 -21.52 31.24 -6.94
C PHE A 21 -20.99 30.60 -8.25
N ALA A 22 -20.80 31.37 -9.32
CA ALA A 22 -20.15 30.87 -10.54
C ALA A 22 -18.65 30.57 -10.33
N ASN A 23 -17.99 31.25 -9.40
CA ASN A 23 -16.59 30.97 -9.02
C ASN A 23 -16.43 29.76 -8.08
N ARG A 24 -17.52 29.16 -7.58
CA ARG A 24 -17.48 27.95 -6.72
C ARG A 24 -17.87 26.66 -7.44
N LEU A 25 -18.34 26.72 -8.69
CA LEU A 25 -18.59 25.56 -9.54
C LEU A 25 -17.43 25.22 -10.49
N LEU A 26 -16.28 25.89 -10.29
CA LEU A 26 -15.01 25.60 -10.96
C LEU A 26 -13.87 25.41 -9.94
N THR A 27 -14.15 24.88 -8.75
CA THR A 27 -13.08 24.33 -7.91
C THR A 27 -12.70 22.97 -8.48
N GLY A 28 -11.85 23.00 -9.50
CA GLY A 28 -10.92 21.90 -9.71
C GLY A 28 -10.19 21.62 -8.40
N SER A 29 -9.79 20.35 -8.23
CA SER A 29 -8.80 19.89 -7.26
C SER A 29 -7.92 21.04 -6.82
N SER A 30 -7.98 21.45 -5.55
CA SER A 30 -7.01 22.38 -5.00
C SER A 30 -5.67 21.67 -5.01
N THR A 31 -4.98 21.69 -6.14
CA THR A 31 -3.55 21.51 -6.18
C THR A 31 -3.03 22.63 -5.28
N GLN A 32 -2.33 22.29 -4.19
CA GLN A 32 -1.44 23.30 -3.61
C GLN A 32 -0.61 23.84 -4.77
N GLY A 33 -0.81 25.13 -5.08
CA GLY A 33 -0.68 25.68 -6.43
C GLY A 33 0.55 25.18 -7.16
N GLN A 34 0.35 24.68 -8.38
CA GLN A 34 1.44 24.65 -9.36
C GLN A 34 1.91 26.10 -9.49
N THR A 35 3.05 26.41 -8.88
CA THR A 35 3.61 27.75 -8.91
C THR A 35 3.75 28.15 -10.37
N THR A 36 3.39 29.38 -10.72
CA THR A 36 3.58 29.90 -12.08
C THR A 36 5.06 30.02 -12.47
N SER A 37 5.97 29.65 -11.56
CA SER A 37 7.41 29.57 -11.72
C SER A 37 7.94 28.22 -11.22
N LEU A 38 9.02 27.73 -11.82
CA LEU A 38 9.78 26.57 -11.35
C LEU A 38 10.95 27.03 -10.47
N SER A 39 11.24 26.31 -9.38
CA SER A 39 12.44 26.55 -8.58
C SER A 39 13.70 26.07 -9.32
N ALA A 40 14.84 26.70 -9.05
CA ALA A 40 16.11 26.19 -9.55
C ALA A 40 16.37 24.78 -8.96
N PRO A 41 16.90 23.82 -9.74
CA PRO A 41 17.35 22.54 -9.20
C PRO A 41 18.36 22.74 -8.07
N ALA A 42 18.16 22.00 -6.98
CA ALA A 42 19.04 21.99 -5.80
C ALA A 42 19.91 20.72 -5.80
N GLU A 43 20.94 20.72 -4.95
CA GLU A 43 21.88 19.59 -4.77
C GLU A 43 22.43 19.05 -6.10
N VAL A 44 22.82 19.97 -7.00
CA VAL A 44 23.51 19.59 -8.23
C VAL A 44 24.88 19.03 -7.84
N GLU A 45 25.14 17.78 -8.21
CA GLU A 45 26.41 17.09 -7.95
C GLU A 45 26.97 16.52 -9.26
N ALA A 46 28.23 16.82 -9.55
CA ALA A 46 28.98 16.30 -10.68
C ALA A 46 30.10 15.37 -10.18
N SER A 47 30.30 14.24 -10.86
CA SER A 47 31.26 13.24 -10.40
C SER A 47 32.72 13.65 -10.66
N ASP A 48 33.59 13.47 -9.67
CA ASP A 48 35.03 13.69 -9.80
C ASP A 48 35.81 12.39 -9.96
N ASN A 49 36.47 12.25 -11.11
CA ASN A 49 37.32 11.12 -11.47
C ASN A 49 36.67 9.74 -11.27
N ALA A 50 35.35 9.66 -11.22
CA ALA A 50 34.62 8.40 -11.02
C ALA A 50 34.52 7.56 -12.31
N TYR A 51 34.65 8.20 -13.47
CA TYR A 51 34.53 7.52 -14.76
C TYR A 51 35.58 8.04 -15.76
N SER A 52 36.04 7.14 -16.62
CA SER A 52 36.96 7.48 -17.71
C SER A 52 36.24 7.80 -19.03
N THR A 53 34.92 7.67 -19.09
CA THR A 53 34.11 7.89 -20.31
C THR A 53 33.08 9.01 -20.19
N LYS A 54 32.80 9.49 -18.98
CA LYS A 54 31.72 10.43 -18.70
C LYS A 54 31.98 11.25 -17.43
N VAL A 55 31.22 12.32 -17.25
CA VAL A 55 30.91 12.92 -15.94
C VAL A 55 29.43 12.65 -15.67
N SER A 56 29.11 12.10 -14.50
CA SER A 56 27.73 11.95 -14.04
C SER A 56 27.30 13.22 -13.32
N ILE A 57 26.14 13.77 -13.66
CA ILE A 57 25.54 14.92 -13.01
C ILE A 57 24.17 14.50 -12.46
N SER A 58 23.88 14.79 -11.19
CA SER A 58 22.60 14.48 -10.51
C SER A 58 22.06 15.70 -9.77
N TRP A 59 20.76 15.72 -9.49
CA TRP A 59 20.10 16.81 -8.75
C TRP A 59 18.76 16.36 -8.14
N ASP A 60 18.25 17.18 -7.23
CA ASP A 60 16.93 16.98 -6.63
C ASP A 60 15.77 17.22 -7.61
N ALA A 61 14.72 16.41 -7.54
CA ALA A 61 13.53 16.60 -8.36
C ALA A 61 12.83 17.94 -8.05
N VAL A 62 12.58 18.74 -9.10
CA VAL A 62 11.88 20.02 -9.03
C VAL A 62 10.39 19.82 -9.26
N ARG A 63 9.57 20.37 -8.37
CA ARG A 63 8.11 20.35 -8.48
C ARG A 63 7.65 21.01 -9.79
N GLY A 64 6.80 20.30 -10.53
CA GLY A 64 6.20 20.77 -11.79
C GLY A 64 7.12 20.69 -13.00
N ALA A 65 8.36 20.19 -12.86
CA ALA A 65 9.28 19.99 -13.98
C ALA A 65 8.88 18.76 -14.80
N THR A 66 8.92 18.87 -16.13
CA THR A 66 8.78 17.73 -17.05
C THR A 66 10.09 17.38 -17.76
N LEU A 67 11.06 18.30 -17.73
CA LEU A 67 12.37 18.14 -18.35
C LEU A 67 13.42 18.96 -17.58
N TYR A 68 14.67 18.57 -17.68
CA TYR A 68 15.83 19.33 -17.21
C TYR A 68 16.79 19.58 -18.37
N ARG A 69 17.46 20.74 -18.35
CA ARG A 69 18.52 21.08 -19.28
C ARG A 69 19.82 21.30 -18.55
N VAL A 70 20.88 20.65 -19.03
CA VAL A 70 22.22 20.68 -18.43
C VAL A 70 23.14 21.58 -19.24
N PHE A 71 23.88 22.41 -18.54
CA PHE A 71 24.83 23.37 -19.08
C PHE A 71 26.23 23.09 -18.54
N ARG A 72 27.25 23.42 -19.33
CA ARG A 72 28.66 23.24 -18.95
C ARG A 72 29.51 24.43 -19.36
N ASN A 73 30.53 24.72 -18.57
CA ASN A 73 31.62 25.63 -18.92
C ASN A 73 32.95 25.16 -18.29
N THR A 74 34.09 25.64 -18.80
CA THR A 74 35.43 25.43 -18.21
C THR A 74 35.78 26.50 -17.17
N THR A 75 34.97 27.56 -17.08
CA THR A 75 35.03 28.59 -16.03
C THR A 75 33.71 28.63 -15.28
N SER A 76 33.71 29.04 -14.02
CA SER A 76 32.49 29.19 -13.20
C SER A 76 31.67 30.43 -13.61
N ASP A 77 31.26 30.50 -14.87
CA ASP A 77 30.44 31.59 -15.42
C ASP A 77 29.21 31.01 -16.17
N PRO A 78 28.00 31.11 -15.59
CA PRO A 78 26.78 30.62 -16.24
C PRO A 78 26.38 31.45 -17.47
N GLY A 79 26.83 32.71 -17.59
CA GLY A 79 26.49 33.59 -18.71
C GLY A 79 27.10 33.17 -20.05
N THR A 80 28.18 32.39 -20.00
CA THR A 80 28.90 31.85 -21.18
C THR A 80 28.81 30.32 -21.28
N ALA A 81 28.01 29.68 -20.42
CA ALA A 81 27.85 28.23 -20.42
C ALA A 81 27.10 27.71 -21.66
N THR A 82 27.52 26.55 -22.16
CA THR A 82 26.90 25.90 -23.33
C THR A 82 25.93 24.81 -22.88
N ALA A 83 24.75 24.74 -23.50
CA ALA A 83 23.80 23.66 -23.26
C ALA A 83 24.31 22.34 -23.86
N LEU A 84 24.34 21.26 -23.06
CA LEU A 84 24.76 19.93 -23.49
C LEU A 84 23.60 19.09 -24.01
N GLY A 85 22.43 19.22 -23.40
CA GLY A 85 21.26 18.41 -23.71
C GLY A 85 20.18 18.50 -22.66
N THR A 86 19.17 17.64 -22.80
CA THR A 86 18.03 17.57 -21.91
C THR A 86 17.72 16.15 -21.49
N THR A 87 17.12 15.99 -20.31
CA THR A 87 16.70 14.69 -19.76
C THR A 87 15.46 14.86 -18.87
N PRO A 88 14.51 13.92 -18.86
CA PRO A 88 13.42 13.91 -17.87
C PRO A 88 13.83 13.27 -16.54
N GLU A 89 14.99 12.63 -16.50
CA GLU A 89 15.55 11.95 -15.32
C GLU A 89 16.19 12.97 -14.36
N GLY A 90 16.43 12.56 -13.12
CA GLY A 90 17.20 13.35 -12.15
C GLY A 90 18.72 13.26 -12.34
N THR A 91 19.16 12.72 -13.48
CA THR A 91 20.57 12.46 -13.79
C THR A 91 20.89 12.68 -15.27
N PHE A 92 22.11 13.10 -15.57
CA PHE A 92 22.64 13.28 -16.93
C PHE A 92 24.11 12.83 -17.01
N PHE A 93 24.53 12.29 -18.16
CA PHE A 93 25.92 11.90 -18.39
C PHE A 93 26.56 12.75 -19.49
N ASP A 94 27.54 13.58 -19.14
CA ASP A 94 28.37 14.29 -20.12
C ASP A 94 29.51 13.37 -20.59
N THR A 95 29.38 12.84 -21.80
CA THR A 95 30.39 12.00 -22.47
C THR A 95 31.37 12.80 -23.32
N THR A 96 31.18 14.12 -23.43
CA THR A 96 31.94 15.00 -24.33
C THR A 96 33.04 15.80 -23.62
N GLY A 97 33.05 15.80 -22.27
CA GLY A 97 34.07 16.44 -21.47
C GLY A 97 35.47 15.86 -21.70
N ALA A 98 36.48 16.74 -21.77
CA ALA A 98 37.87 16.31 -21.87
C ALA A 98 38.34 15.67 -20.55
N ALA A 99 39.14 14.61 -20.64
CA ALA A 99 39.69 13.95 -19.46
C ALA A 99 40.68 14.86 -18.71
N GLY A 100 40.64 14.82 -17.38
CA GLY A 100 41.48 15.63 -16.49
C GLY A 100 41.14 17.12 -16.45
N GLN A 101 40.12 17.57 -17.18
CA GLN A 101 39.69 18.97 -17.21
C GLN A 101 38.61 19.22 -16.14
N THR A 102 38.80 20.25 -15.33
CA THR A 102 37.74 20.77 -14.44
C THR A 102 36.63 21.42 -15.26
N LEU A 103 35.41 20.97 -15.04
CA LEU A 103 34.21 21.44 -15.72
C LEU A 103 33.20 21.88 -14.66
N PHE A 104 32.50 22.99 -14.93
CA PHE A 104 31.43 23.51 -14.09
C PHE A 104 30.09 23.20 -14.75
N TYR A 105 29.16 22.65 -13.97
CA TYR A 105 27.85 22.23 -14.43
C TYR A 105 26.72 23.01 -13.75
N TRP A 106 25.71 23.35 -14.53
CA TRP A 106 24.46 23.95 -14.05
C TRP A 106 23.27 23.20 -14.65
N VAL A 107 22.17 23.18 -13.91
CA VAL A 107 20.92 22.56 -14.36
C VAL A 107 19.79 23.57 -14.23
N ARG A 108 18.85 23.55 -15.18
CA ARG A 108 17.54 24.21 -15.00
C ARG A 108 16.41 23.23 -15.25
N ALA A 109 15.30 23.45 -14.56
CA ALA A 109 14.04 22.75 -14.78
C ALA A 109 13.21 23.45 -15.86
N GLU A 110 12.49 22.67 -16.67
CA GLU A 110 11.63 23.13 -17.75
C GLU A 110 10.25 22.43 -17.67
N ASN A 111 9.20 23.16 -18.02
CA ASN A 111 7.88 22.63 -18.31
C ASN A 111 7.23 23.45 -19.43
N GLY A 112 7.31 22.93 -20.66
CA GLY A 112 6.94 23.70 -21.85
C GLY A 112 7.77 24.98 -21.96
N SER A 113 7.10 26.13 -21.95
CA SER A 113 7.75 27.45 -22.01
C SER A 113 8.18 27.99 -20.63
N ILE A 114 7.77 27.34 -19.54
CA ILE A 114 8.13 27.75 -18.17
C ILE A 114 9.52 27.18 -17.87
N VAL A 115 10.45 28.04 -17.46
CA VAL A 115 11.82 27.66 -17.11
C VAL A 115 12.20 28.21 -15.74
N SER A 116 12.97 27.44 -14.97
CA SER A 116 13.56 27.91 -13.72
C SER A 116 14.81 28.77 -13.98
N PRO A 117 15.29 29.51 -12.97
CA PRO A 117 16.69 29.93 -12.93
C PRO A 117 17.64 28.73 -13.02
N LEU A 118 18.90 28.98 -13.40
CA LEU A 118 19.97 27.97 -13.27
C LEU A 118 20.24 27.68 -11.78
N SER A 119 20.61 26.43 -11.48
CA SER A 119 21.09 26.00 -10.18
C SER A 119 22.34 26.77 -9.72
N THR A 120 22.80 26.51 -8.50
CA THR A 120 24.21 26.73 -8.17
C THR A 120 25.08 25.79 -9.02
N ALA A 121 26.30 26.23 -9.35
CA ALA A 121 27.24 25.40 -10.09
C ALA A 121 27.79 24.28 -9.20
N ASP A 122 28.09 23.14 -9.79
CA ASP A 122 29.01 22.17 -9.19
C ASP A 122 30.15 21.80 -10.14
N GLN A 123 31.29 21.39 -9.57
CA GLN A 123 32.48 21.01 -10.32
C GLN A 123 32.53 19.51 -10.53
N GLY A 124 32.91 19.08 -11.74
CA GLY A 124 33.14 17.68 -12.05
C GLY A 124 34.32 17.49 -12.97
N THR A 125 34.93 16.31 -12.90
CA THR A 125 36.10 15.95 -13.69
C THR A 125 35.98 14.52 -14.23
N ARG A 126 36.18 14.34 -15.54
CA ARG A 126 36.32 13.01 -16.15
C ARG A 126 37.75 12.49 -15.92
N ALA A 127 37.90 11.24 -15.47
CA ALA A 127 39.22 10.67 -15.18
C ALA A 127 40.07 10.46 -16.43
N ASN A 128 41.39 10.57 -16.27
CA ASN A 128 42.38 10.09 -17.24
C ASN A 128 42.50 8.56 -17.14
N GLY A 129 41.71 7.83 -17.93
CA GLY A 129 41.71 6.37 -17.94
C GLY A 129 41.20 5.81 -19.27
N ALA A 130 41.30 4.49 -19.42
CA ALA A 130 40.80 3.75 -20.58
C ALA A 130 40.19 2.41 -20.13
N ILE A 131 39.22 1.89 -20.88
CA ILE A 131 38.57 0.62 -20.55
C ILE A 131 39.52 -0.53 -20.88
N ASN A 132 39.75 -1.42 -19.91
CA ASN A 132 40.55 -2.62 -20.04
C ASN A 132 39.67 -3.86 -20.23
N GLY A 133 40.02 -4.69 -21.22
CA GLY A 133 39.36 -5.95 -21.48
C GLY A 133 37.93 -5.80 -22.05
N PRO A 134 37.19 -6.92 -22.15
CA PRO A 134 35.87 -6.93 -22.79
C PRO A 134 34.74 -6.49 -21.85
N VAL A 135 35.01 -6.20 -20.57
CA VAL A 135 33.97 -5.87 -19.58
C VAL A 135 33.57 -4.40 -19.76
N PRO A 136 32.34 -4.09 -20.20
CA PRO A 136 31.91 -2.71 -20.38
C PRO A 136 31.60 -2.05 -19.03
N PRO A 137 31.78 -0.71 -18.92
CA PRO A 137 31.29 0.05 -17.77
C PRO A 137 29.81 -0.20 -17.52
N LEU A 138 29.39 -0.14 -16.26
CA LEU A 138 27.98 -0.25 -15.91
C LEU A 138 27.25 1.04 -16.33
N ASN A 139 26.27 0.88 -17.22
CA ASN A 139 25.37 1.94 -17.67
C ASN A 139 24.04 1.85 -16.92
N PRO A 140 23.16 2.87 -16.98
CA PRO A 140 21.84 2.78 -16.40
C PRO A 140 21.08 1.52 -16.84
N PRO A 141 20.26 0.92 -15.96
CA PRO A 141 19.44 -0.24 -16.31
C PRO A 141 18.50 0.01 -17.49
N PRO A 142 18.12 -1.03 -18.24
CA PRO A 142 17.10 -0.90 -19.28
C PRO A 142 15.74 -0.51 -18.66
N GLN A 143 15.01 0.34 -19.36
CA GLN A 143 13.66 0.79 -18.99
C GLN A 143 12.62 0.32 -20.01
N PRO A 144 11.44 -0.15 -19.59
CA PRO A 144 10.36 -0.52 -20.49
C PRO A 144 9.73 0.73 -21.11
N GLY A 145 9.37 0.66 -22.39
CA GLY A 145 8.81 1.83 -23.10
C GLY A 145 7.52 2.40 -22.49
N GLY A 146 6.73 1.56 -21.81
CA GLY A 146 5.51 1.99 -21.10
C GLY A 146 5.77 2.64 -19.74
N ASN A 147 6.96 2.48 -19.15
CA ASN A 147 7.32 3.08 -17.86
C ASN A 147 8.75 3.63 -17.88
N LEU A 148 8.92 4.74 -18.60
CA LEU A 148 10.18 5.50 -18.62
C LEU A 148 10.45 6.15 -17.26
N VAL A 149 11.73 6.20 -16.90
CA VAL A 149 12.26 6.86 -15.71
C VAL A 149 12.14 8.37 -15.88
N THR A 150 11.51 9.02 -14.90
CA THR A 150 11.50 10.47 -14.74
C THR A 150 11.83 10.81 -13.29
N ALA A 151 12.35 12.02 -13.04
CA ALA A 151 12.69 12.46 -11.68
C ALA A 151 11.48 12.40 -10.73
N THR A 152 10.31 12.87 -11.19
CA THR A 152 9.09 12.91 -10.39
C THR A 152 8.53 11.52 -10.09
N LYS A 153 8.55 10.58 -11.05
CA LYS A 153 8.18 9.18 -10.80
C LYS A 153 9.15 8.49 -9.85
N ALA A 154 10.46 8.75 -9.98
CA ALA A 154 11.46 8.19 -9.06
C ALA A 154 11.25 8.72 -7.63
N TYR A 155 10.88 9.99 -7.44
CA TYR A 155 10.58 10.54 -6.12
C TYR A 155 9.29 9.99 -5.53
N LEU A 156 8.23 9.82 -6.35
CA LEU A 156 7.03 9.11 -5.92
C LEU A 156 7.34 7.66 -5.52
N GLY A 157 8.15 6.97 -6.31
CA GLY A 157 8.62 5.62 -6.01
C GLY A 157 9.40 5.53 -4.72
N LYS A 158 10.37 6.44 -4.50
CA LYS A 158 11.14 6.55 -3.26
C LYS A 158 10.23 6.82 -2.06
N THR A 159 9.23 7.69 -2.23
CA THR A 159 8.23 7.97 -1.20
C THR A 159 7.47 6.70 -0.81
N LEU A 160 6.95 5.94 -1.78
CA LEU A 160 6.21 4.70 -1.54
C LEU A 160 7.09 3.58 -0.97
N PHE A 161 8.32 3.43 -1.47
CA PHE A 161 9.25 2.38 -1.05
C PHE A 161 9.60 2.45 0.45
N TRP A 162 9.60 3.65 1.02
CA TRP A 162 9.96 3.92 2.41
C TRP A 162 8.75 4.22 3.31
N ASP A 163 7.50 4.16 2.81
CA ASP A 163 6.31 4.47 3.63
C ASP A 163 5.75 3.21 4.32
N GLU A 164 5.93 3.12 5.64
CA GLU A 164 5.44 1.98 6.42
C GLU A 164 3.91 1.90 6.46
N GLN A 165 3.20 2.99 6.14
CA GLN A 165 1.74 3.00 6.01
C GLN A 165 1.23 2.07 4.90
N LEU A 166 2.12 1.61 4.02
CA LEU A 166 1.78 0.62 3.00
C LEU A 166 1.39 -0.73 3.62
N SER A 167 1.97 -1.13 4.77
CA SER A 167 1.62 -2.36 5.48
C SER A 167 0.30 -2.25 6.28
N SER A 168 -0.34 -3.38 6.59
CA SER A 168 -1.62 -3.40 7.31
C SER A 168 -1.48 -2.88 8.74
N THR A 169 -0.34 -3.17 9.39
CA THR A 169 0.02 -2.74 10.75
C THR A 169 0.73 -1.39 10.81
N ARG A 170 1.11 -0.82 9.65
CA ARG A 170 1.90 0.41 9.54
C ARG A 170 3.32 0.30 10.16
N THR A 171 3.90 -0.89 10.13
CA THR A 171 5.22 -1.18 10.73
C THR A 171 6.25 -1.70 9.73
N VAL A 172 5.86 -1.90 8.47
CA VAL A 172 6.72 -2.43 7.41
C VAL A 172 6.53 -1.63 6.12
N ALA A 173 7.63 -1.24 5.50
CA ALA A 173 7.76 -0.72 4.14
C ALA A 173 8.66 -1.68 3.33
N CYS A 174 8.81 -1.45 2.02
CA CYS A 174 9.82 -2.17 1.23
C CYS A 174 11.22 -1.98 1.84
N GLY A 175 11.54 -0.73 2.21
CA GLY A 175 12.80 -0.36 2.84
C GLY A 175 13.06 -0.99 4.21
N THR A 176 12.03 -1.50 4.91
CA THR A 176 12.19 -2.22 6.18
C THR A 176 12.92 -3.55 6.00
N CYS A 177 12.86 -4.16 4.81
CA CYS A 177 13.56 -5.42 4.49
C CYS A 177 14.73 -5.23 3.50
N HIS A 178 14.94 -4.00 3.01
CA HIS A 178 15.86 -3.69 1.91
C HIS A 178 16.71 -2.45 2.24
N PHE A 179 17.84 -2.66 2.92
CA PHE A 179 18.72 -1.60 3.39
C PHE A 179 19.96 -1.45 2.52
N ALA A 180 20.19 -0.26 1.95
CA ALA A 180 21.39 0.00 1.15
C ALA A 180 22.69 -0.32 1.91
N ALA A 181 22.79 0.10 3.19
CA ALA A 181 23.98 -0.16 4.02
C ALA A 181 24.25 -1.66 4.26
N ASN A 182 23.23 -2.53 4.13
CA ASN A 182 23.37 -3.99 4.15
C ASN A 182 23.36 -4.58 2.72
N GLY A 183 23.94 -3.81 1.78
CA GLY A 183 24.03 -4.10 0.35
C GLY A 183 22.69 -4.27 -0.36
N GLY A 184 21.59 -3.81 0.22
CA GLY A 184 20.24 -3.94 -0.31
C GLY A 184 19.41 -5.10 0.24
N SER A 185 19.94 -5.83 1.22
CA SER A 185 19.24 -6.93 1.91
C SER A 185 18.77 -6.49 3.30
N ASP A 186 18.02 -7.36 3.98
CA ASP A 186 17.55 -7.10 5.34
C ASP A 186 18.67 -7.20 6.37
N ALA A 187 18.91 -6.11 7.11
CA ALA A 187 19.88 -6.07 8.20
C ALA A 187 19.39 -6.82 9.46
N ARG A 188 18.10 -7.13 9.53
CA ARG A 188 17.46 -7.80 10.66
C ARG A 188 17.51 -9.33 10.55
N ALA A 189 17.87 -9.86 9.38
CA ALA A 189 18.03 -11.29 9.14
C ALA A 189 19.31 -11.81 9.82
N ILE A 190 19.29 -12.02 11.13
CA ILE A 190 20.47 -12.36 11.93
C ILE A 190 20.46 -13.86 12.23
N VAL A 191 21.54 -14.54 11.86
CA VAL A 191 21.74 -15.98 12.16
C VAL A 191 21.72 -16.20 13.67
N GLY A 192 20.95 -17.19 14.11
CA GLY A 192 20.78 -17.52 15.54
C GLY A 192 19.87 -16.58 16.33
N ASN A 193 19.22 -15.60 15.69
CA ASN A 193 18.22 -14.75 16.34
C ASN A 193 16.81 -15.28 16.06
N ALA A 194 16.08 -15.62 17.12
CA ALA A 194 14.70 -16.12 17.03
C ALA A 194 13.74 -15.16 16.31
N ARG A 195 13.99 -13.84 16.35
CA ARG A 195 13.16 -12.85 15.64
C ARG A 195 13.30 -12.90 14.12
N SER A 196 14.35 -13.51 13.61
CA SER A 196 14.61 -13.66 12.18
C SER A 196 14.70 -15.12 11.73
N ALA A 197 14.36 -16.06 12.60
CA ALA A 197 14.28 -17.47 12.27
C ALA A 197 12.88 -17.81 11.73
N ASN A 198 12.83 -18.59 10.66
CA ASN A 198 11.65 -19.29 10.18
C ASN A 198 11.90 -20.79 10.36
N PRO A 199 10.95 -21.56 10.93
CA PRO A 199 11.17 -22.95 11.33
C PRO A 199 11.20 -23.95 10.15
N GLY A 200 11.42 -23.45 8.93
CA GLY A 200 11.63 -24.29 7.76
C GLY A 200 10.41 -25.12 7.37
N ALA A 201 10.70 -26.27 6.77
CA ALA A 201 9.73 -27.20 6.22
C ALA A 201 9.12 -28.12 7.28
N ASP A 202 9.85 -28.42 8.38
CA ASP A 202 9.35 -29.27 9.45
C ASP A 202 8.49 -28.52 10.48
N GLY A 203 8.56 -27.19 10.52
CA GLY A 203 7.79 -26.33 11.40
C GLY A 203 8.29 -26.30 12.84
N VAL A 204 9.52 -26.74 13.09
CA VAL A 204 10.17 -26.79 14.41
C VAL A 204 11.40 -25.88 14.42
N PHE A 205 11.48 -24.94 15.37
CA PHE A 205 12.67 -24.10 15.52
C PHE A 205 13.88 -24.87 16.06
N GLY A 206 15.08 -24.43 15.66
CA GLY A 206 16.35 -24.95 16.16
C GLY A 206 16.81 -26.23 15.45
N THR A 207 16.23 -26.52 14.29
CA THR A 207 16.58 -27.64 13.41
C THR A 207 17.47 -27.16 12.26
N ALA A 208 17.95 -28.10 11.45
CA ALA A 208 18.89 -27.78 10.35
C ALA A 208 18.21 -27.07 9.16
N ASP A 209 16.89 -27.15 9.04
CA ASP A 209 16.11 -26.57 7.94
C ASP A 209 15.59 -25.15 8.23
N ASP A 210 15.90 -24.61 9.42
CA ASP A 210 15.65 -23.22 9.79
C ASP A 210 16.22 -22.24 8.75
N VAL A 211 15.42 -21.21 8.45
CA VAL A 211 15.77 -20.14 7.51
C VAL A 211 15.93 -18.83 8.27
N PHE A 212 17.02 -18.11 8.03
CA PHE A 212 17.26 -16.79 8.60
C PHE A 212 16.92 -15.69 7.59
N ALA A 213 15.80 -15.01 7.82
CA ALA A 213 15.18 -14.16 6.81
C ALA A 213 14.49 -12.93 7.42
N SER A 214 13.61 -12.31 6.63
CA SER A 214 13.05 -10.99 6.91
C SER A 214 11.84 -11.08 7.84
N PRO A 215 11.85 -10.40 9.00
CA PRO A 215 10.66 -10.21 9.81
C PRO A 215 9.71 -9.22 9.12
N GLY A 216 8.48 -9.64 8.88
CA GLY A 216 7.42 -8.82 8.30
C GLY A 216 6.44 -8.30 9.36
N VAL A 217 5.15 -8.55 9.17
CA VAL A 217 4.10 -8.08 10.08
C VAL A 217 3.71 -9.13 11.11
N ILE A 218 3.29 -8.69 12.30
CA ILE A 218 2.55 -9.55 13.24
C ILE A 218 1.28 -10.06 12.54
N SER A 219 0.89 -11.30 12.80
CA SER A 219 -0.37 -11.83 12.25
C SER A 219 -1.56 -10.98 12.73
N ASN A 220 -2.34 -10.48 11.78
CA ASN A 220 -3.45 -9.57 12.04
C ASN A 220 -4.66 -9.91 11.16
N ASN A 221 -5.84 -9.53 11.64
CA ASN A 221 -7.11 -9.70 10.97
C ASN A 221 -7.45 -8.45 10.13
N SER A 222 -8.47 -8.54 9.29
CA SER A 222 -8.94 -7.41 8.47
C SER A 222 -9.50 -6.25 9.29
N ASP A 223 -9.95 -6.50 10.53
CA ASP A 223 -10.42 -5.47 11.47
C ASP A 223 -9.28 -4.77 12.24
N GLY A 224 -8.02 -5.15 11.97
CA GLY A 224 -6.83 -4.60 12.62
C GLY A 224 -6.40 -5.36 13.88
N THR A 225 -7.24 -6.23 14.44
CA THR A 225 -6.89 -6.99 15.66
C THR A 225 -5.76 -7.99 15.38
N PHE A 226 -4.90 -8.22 16.36
CA PHE A 226 -3.85 -9.24 16.26
C PHE A 226 -4.45 -10.64 16.40
N SER A 227 -4.03 -11.54 15.53
CA SER A 227 -4.27 -12.97 15.62
C SER A 227 -3.02 -13.65 16.17
N LEU A 228 -3.19 -14.63 17.05
CA LEU A 228 -2.04 -15.31 17.64
C LEU A 228 -1.48 -16.31 16.62
N SER A 229 -0.26 -16.07 16.15
CA SER A 229 0.44 -17.04 15.31
C SER A 229 0.79 -18.28 16.14
N PRO A 230 0.49 -19.50 15.69
CA PRO A 230 0.93 -20.72 16.36
C PRO A 230 2.46 -20.85 16.44
N VAL A 231 3.16 -20.23 15.49
CA VAL A 231 4.62 -20.28 15.37
C VAL A 231 5.27 -19.09 16.07
N TYR A 232 4.77 -17.87 15.81
CA TYR A 232 5.42 -16.63 16.23
C TYR A 232 4.72 -15.93 17.40
N GLY A 233 3.57 -16.43 17.88
CA GLY A 233 2.76 -15.73 18.87
C GLY A 233 2.34 -14.34 18.38
N PHE A 234 2.58 -13.32 19.20
CA PHE A 234 2.44 -11.89 18.83
C PHE A 234 3.79 -11.27 18.46
N HIS A 235 4.61 -12.01 17.72
CA HIS A 235 5.80 -11.50 17.05
C HIS A 235 5.61 -11.46 15.54
N GLU A 236 6.49 -10.71 14.88
CA GLU A 236 6.54 -10.60 13.43
C GLU A 236 6.72 -11.99 12.79
N GLN A 237 5.98 -12.24 11.72
CA GLN A 237 6.17 -13.46 10.93
C GLN A 237 7.43 -13.32 10.08
N VAL A 238 8.21 -14.40 9.95
CA VAL A 238 9.48 -14.38 9.20
C VAL A 238 9.29 -15.06 7.85
N THR A 239 9.82 -14.46 6.77
CA THR A 239 9.73 -15.02 5.40
C THR A 239 10.46 -16.35 5.27
N GLY A 240 9.98 -17.25 4.40
CA GLY A 240 10.63 -18.55 4.14
C GLY A 240 11.90 -18.48 3.28
N ARG A 241 12.27 -17.29 2.81
CA ARG A 241 13.52 -17.03 2.09
C ARG A 241 14.08 -15.67 2.50
N LYS A 242 15.40 -15.55 2.50
CA LYS A 242 16.11 -14.30 2.75
C LYS A 242 15.80 -13.25 1.68
N SER A 243 15.63 -11.98 2.06
CA SER A 243 15.43 -10.91 1.08
C SER A 243 16.65 -10.75 0.16
N ARG A 244 16.38 -10.43 -1.10
CA ARG A 244 17.43 -10.16 -2.09
C ARG A 244 17.78 -8.68 -2.13
N SER A 245 18.95 -8.35 -2.67
CA SER A 245 19.30 -6.98 -2.98
C SER A 245 18.32 -6.36 -3.98
N TYR A 246 17.78 -5.19 -3.63
CA TYR A 246 17.07 -4.30 -4.55
C TYR A 246 18.03 -3.42 -5.38
N ILE A 247 19.25 -3.19 -4.87
CA ILE A 247 20.34 -2.52 -5.63
C ILE A 247 20.73 -3.41 -6.80
N ASP A 248 20.89 -2.78 -7.98
CA ASP A 248 21.16 -3.39 -9.28
C ASP A 248 20.03 -4.32 -9.79
N ALA A 249 18.87 -4.37 -9.13
CA ALA A 249 17.78 -5.26 -9.53
C ALA A 249 17.23 -4.93 -10.93
N GLY A 250 17.29 -3.67 -11.36
CA GLY A 250 16.82 -3.23 -12.68
C GLY A 250 17.54 -3.85 -13.88
N PHE A 251 18.71 -4.47 -13.69
CA PHE A 251 19.39 -5.20 -14.77
C PHE A 251 18.86 -6.62 -14.98
N SER A 252 18.01 -7.11 -14.07
CA SER A 252 17.55 -8.49 -14.06
C SER A 252 16.26 -8.63 -14.86
N PRO A 253 16.19 -9.51 -15.87
CA PRO A 253 14.97 -9.72 -16.66
C PRO A 253 13.89 -10.50 -15.90
N VAL A 254 14.26 -11.15 -14.78
CA VAL A 254 13.38 -11.86 -13.85
C VAL A 254 13.86 -11.64 -12.42
N LEU A 255 12.92 -11.57 -11.46
CA LEU A 255 13.19 -11.28 -10.05
C LEU A 255 12.67 -12.38 -9.12
N PHE A 256 12.95 -12.23 -7.81
CA PHE A 256 12.92 -13.28 -6.77
C PHE A 256 13.93 -14.43 -6.97
N TRP A 257 14.14 -15.21 -5.91
CA TRP A 257 15.04 -16.35 -5.89
C TRP A 257 14.67 -17.42 -6.94
N ASP A 258 13.39 -17.62 -7.21
CA ASP A 258 12.84 -18.62 -8.12
C ASP A 258 12.40 -18.06 -9.48
N GLY A 259 12.47 -16.74 -9.68
CA GLY A 259 12.15 -16.11 -10.96
C GLY A 259 10.66 -15.84 -11.20
N ARG A 260 9.81 -15.94 -10.17
CA ARG A 260 8.35 -15.78 -10.34
C ARG A 260 7.89 -14.40 -10.81
N ALA A 261 8.71 -13.36 -10.59
CA ALA A 261 8.47 -12.04 -11.17
C ALA A 261 9.13 -11.98 -12.56
N SER A 262 8.29 -12.02 -13.59
CA SER A 262 8.73 -12.12 -14.98
C SER A 262 8.88 -10.74 -15.64
N GLY A 263 9.49 -10.69 -16.83
CA GLY A 263 9.55 -9.46 -17.63
C GLY A 263 8.20 -8.95 -18.14
N THR A 264 7.11 -9.70 -17.97
CA THR A 264 5.74 -9.26 -18.29
C THR A 264 5.04 -8.77 -17.03
N PHE A 265 4.51 -7.56 -17.07
CA PHE A 265 3.73 -6.95 -15.99
C PHE A 265 2.24 -6.89 -16.36
N THR A 266 1.40 -7.40 -15.47
CA THR A 266 -0.04 -7.52 -15.63
C THR A 266 -0.74 -6.79 -14.50
N ASP A 267 -1.81 -6.06 -14.82
CA ASP A 267 -2.67 -5.42 -13.84
C ASP A 267 -3.26 -6.48 -12.87
N PRO A 268 -2.99 -6.38 -11.56
CA PRO A 268 -3.48 -7.36 -10.58
C PRO A 268 -5.01 -7.36 -10.40
N ILE A 269 -5.72 -6.34 -10.89
CA ILE A 269 -7.19 -6.28 -10.81
C ILE A 269 -7.81 -6.82 -12.11
N GLY A 270 -7.51 -6.19 -13.25
CA GLY A 270 -8.15 -6.50 -14.53
C GLY A 270 -7.50 -7.66 -15.31
N GLY A 271 -6.29 -8.10 -14.94
CA GLY A 271 -5.55 -9.14 -15.66
C GLY A 271 -5.00 -8.70 -17.02
N ALA A 272 -5.09 -7.41 -17.36
CA ALA A 272 -4.57 -6.88 -18.61
C ALA A 272 -3.04 -6.74 -18.55
N VAL A 273 -2.35 -7.14 -19.62
CA VAL A 273 -0.89 -6.92 -19.75
C VAL A 273 -0.64 -5.43 -19.92
N VAL A 274 0.09 -4.83 -18.98
CA VAL A 274 0.47 -3.41 -18.99
C VAL A 274 1.82 -3.24 -19.67
N LEU A 275 2.81 -4.06 -19.30
CA LEU A 275 4.13 -4.08 -19.94
C LEU A 275 4.40 -5.49 -20.46
N PRO A 276 4.53 -5.69 -21.79
CA PRO A 276 4.78 -7.02 -22.35
C PRO A 276 6.22 -7.51 -22.07
N ILE A 277 7.17 -6.59 -21.90
CA ILE A 277 8.59 -6.86 -21.68
C ILE A 277 9.22 -5.80 -20.78
N GLY A 278 10.27 -6.16 -20.03
CA GLY A 278 11.03 -5.24 -19.16
C GLY A 278 10.31 -4.85 -17.86
N GLY A 279 9.17 -5.50 -17.57
CA GLY A 279 8.30 -5.25 -16.43
C GLY A 279 8.65 -6.01 -15.15
N ALA A 280 9.87 -6.57 -15.04
CA ALA A 280 10.23 -7.44 -13.91
C ALA A 280 10.16 -6.70 -12.56
N LEU A 281 10.58 -5.42 -12.55
CA LEU A 281 10.53 -4.52 -11.40
C LEU A 281 9.11 -4.00 -11.06
N GLU A 282 8.16 -4.11 -11.97
CA GLU A 282 6.76 -3.85 -11.68
C GLU A 282 6.07 -5.12 -11.15
N SER A 283 6.42 -6.27 -11.73
CA SER A 283 5.85 -7.57 -11.39
C SER A 283 6.15 -8.03 -9.96
N GLN A 284 7.36 -7.82 -9.45
CA GLN A 284 7.74 -8.21 -8.07
C GLN A 284 7.04 -7.36 -7.00
N VAL A 285 6.72 -6.09 -7.30
CA VAL A 285 6.04 -5.19 -6.34
C VAL A 285 4.66 -5.74 -5.96
N LEU A 286 4.04 -6.54 -6.82
CA LEU A 286 2.69 -7.06 -6.61
C LEU A 286 2.54 -8.04 -5.44
N GLY A 287 3.64 -8.66 -4.99
CA GLY A 287 3.62 -9.70 -3.95
C GLY A 287 3.60 -9.12 -2.52
N PRO A 288 4.64 -8.39 -2.09
CA PRO A 288 4.82 -8.03 -0.68
C PRO A 288 3.63 -7.30 -0.03
N PRO A 289 2.99 -6.28 -0.65
CA PRO A 289 1.91 -5.51 -0.02
C PRO A 289 0.63 -6.30 0.32
N VAL A 290 0.45 -7.49 -0.27
CA VAL A 290 -0.69 -8.40 -0.02
C VAL A 290 -0.26 -9.73 0.62
N SER A 291 1.04 -9.90 0.90
CA SER A 291 1.59 -11.07 1.58
C SER A 291 1.32 -10.97 3.08
N SER A 292 0.62 -11.97 3.64
CA SER A 292 0.25 -12.00 5.06
C SER A 292 1.45 -12.18 6.00
N THR A 293 2.59 -12.60 5.46
CA THR A 293 3.86 -12.68 6.19
C THR A 293 4.61 -11.36 6.11
N GLU A 294 4.65 -10.72 4.94
CA GLU A 294 5.50 -9.55 4.71
C GLU A 294 4.85 -8.24 5.14
N MET A 295 3.67 -7.89 4.61
CA MET A 295 3.09 -6.54 4.80
C MET A 295 1.57 -6.50 5.06
N ALA A 296 0.85 -7.62 5.11
CA ALA A 296 -0.61 -7.63 5.13
C ALA A 296 -1.24 -8.49 6.24
N ASN A 297 -2.54 -8.27 6.50
CA ASN A 297 -3.39 -9.30 7.08
C ASN A 297 -3.74 -10.37 6.03
N ALA A 298 -4.28 -11.48 6.51
CA ALA A 298 -4.94 -12.45 5.63
C ALA A 298 -6.10 -11.77 4.87
N ASN A 299 -6.14 -11.98 3.54
CA ASN A 299 -7.17 -11.51 2.60
C ASN A 299 -7.08 -10.05 2.14
N ARG A 300 -6.03 -9.29 2.50
CA ARG A 300 -5.83 -7.95 1.93
C ARG A 300 -5.70 -8.00 0.41
N THR A 301 -6.39 -7.09 -0.27
CA THR A 301 -6.37 -6.99 -1.73
C THR A 301 -5.59 -5.76 -2.21
N TRP A 302 -5.29 -5.71 -3.51
CA TRP A 302 -4.69 -4.53 -4.13
C TRP A 302 -5.62 -3.30 -4.14
N VAL A 303 -6.94 -3.50 -4.05
CA VAL A 303 -7.91 -2.40 -3.86
C VAL A 303 -7.69 -1.75 -2.48
N ASP A 304 -7.51 -2.56 -1.44
CA ASP A 304 -7.24 -2.06 -0.09
C ASP A 304 -5.90 -1.34 0.01
N VAL A 305 -4.87 -1.84 -0.68
CA VAL A 305 -3.55 -1.20 -0.77
C VAL A 305 -3.64 0.16 -1.45
N ALA A 306 -4.27 0.24 -2.63
CA ALA A 306 -4.42 1.50 -3.36
C ALA A 306 -5.24 2.52 -2.58
N SER A 307 -6.35 2.09 -1.94
CA SER A 307 -7.15 2.93 -1.06
C SER A 307 -6.36 3.42 0.16
N ARG A 308 -5.55 2.55 0.79
CA ARG A 308 -4.67 2.95 1.90
C ARG A 308 -3.69 4.04 1.45
N VAL A 309 -3.02 3.87 0.31
CA VAL A 309 -2.08 4.87 -0.21
C VAL A 309 -2.80 6.19 -0.50
N ALA A 310 -3.94 6.16 -1.21
CA ALA A 310 -4.68 7.38 -1.55
C ALA A 310 -5.10 8.22 -0.33
N ASN A 311 -5.39 7.55 0.79
CA ASN A 311 -5.85 8.17 2.03
C ASN A 311 -4.73 8.44 3.06
N SER A 312 -3.47 8.14 2.73
CA SER A 312 -2.34 8.36 3.63
C SER A 312 -1.63 9.68 3.30
N SER A 313 -1.08 10.33 4.32
CA SER A 313 -0.14 11.44 4.13
C SER A 313 1.25 10.86 3.85
N PRO A 314 1.93 11.24 2.75
CA PRO A 314 3.21 10.66 2.37
C PRO A 314 4.28 10.75 3.47
N LEU A 315 4.88 9.61 3.82
CA LEU A 315 5.94 9.47 4.83
C LEU A 315 5.59 10.04 6.22
N ALA A 316 4.30 10.12 6.58
CA ALA A 316 3.85 10.70 7.85
C ALA A 316 4.43 10.02 9.10
N LEU A 317 4.80 8.74 8.99
CA LEU A 317 5.40 7.98 10.08
C LEU A 317 6.90 8.26 10.25
N SER A 318 7.56 8.69 9.17
CA SER A 318 9.00 8.88 9.13
C SER A 318 9.44 9.96 10.13
N PRO A 319 10.45 9.71 10.97
CA PRO A 319 11.02 10.75 11.83
C PRO A 319 11.87 11.77 11.08
N SER A 320 12.45 11.37 9.95
CA SER A 320 13.37 12.20 9.16
C SER A 320 13.31 11.78 7.70
N VAL A 321 13.09 12.75 6.82
CA VAL A 321 13.02 12.59 5.37
C VAL A 321 14.13 13.45 4.73
N PRO A 322 14.91 12.92 3.76
CA PRO A 322 15.91 13.69 3.02
C PRO A 322 15.33 14.99 2.48
N ALA A 323 16.09 16.08 2.55
CA ALA A 323 15.60 17.43 2.28
C ALA A 323 14.94 17.54 0.90
N GLY A 324 15.61 17.10 -0.17
CA GLY A 324 15.06 17.10 -1.52
C GLY A 324 13.71 16.37 -1.64
N LEU A 325 13.60 15.19 -1.04
CA LEU A 325 12.35 14.42 -1.06
C LEU A 325 11.24 15.11 -0.27
N ARG A 326 11.55 15.62 0.93
CA ARG A 326 10.62 16.37 1.78
C ARG A 326 10.12 17.63 1.08
N ASP A 327 11.01 18.39 0.45
CA ASP A 327 10.70 19.65 -0.20
C ASP A 327 9.89 19.42 -1.48
N TRP A 328 10.20 18.36 -2.25
CA TRP A 328 9.38 17.94 -3.38
C TRP A 328 7.97 17.52 -2.95
N ILE A 329 7.82 16.65 -1.95
CA ILE A 329 6.51 16.27 -1.37
C ILE A 329 5.77 17.54 -0.94
N GLY A 330 6.43 18.34 -0.10
CA GLY A 330 6.00 19.64 0.43
C GLY A 330 4.51 19.66 0.80
N GLY A 331 4.10 18.74 1.67
CA GLY A 331 2.77 18.67 2.27
C GLY A 331 1.64 18.12 1.39
N ARG A 332 1.92 17.72 0.14
CA ARG A 332 0.90 17.21 -0.78
C ARG A 332 0.45 15.80 -0.46
N SER A 333 -0.79 15.49 -0.83
CA SER A 333 -1.38 14.15 -0.75
C SER A 333 -0.84 13.23 -1.84
N TYR A 334 -0.95 11.91 -1.66
CA TYR A 334 -0.58 10.96 -2.72
C TYR A 334 -1.31 11.25 -4.05
N PRO A 335 -2.64 11.46 -4.12
CA PRO A 335 -3.30 11.84 -5.37
C PRO A 335 -2.65 13.02 -6.10
N GLU A 336 -2.19 14.06 -5.39
CA GLU A 336 -1.45 15.17 -6.00
C GLU A 336 -0.05 14.75 -6.50
N LEU A 337 0.65 13.87 -5.78
CA LEU A 337 1.94 13.32 -6.24
C LEU A 337 1.78 12.43 -7.47
N PHE A 338 0.71 11.62 -7.54
CA PHE A 338 0.37 10.82 -8.72
C PHE A 338 -0.02 11.72 -9.90
N GLN A 339 -0.74 12.82 -9.65
CA GLN A 339 -1.07 13.81 -10.68
C GLN A 339 0.19 14.42 -11.31
N GLU A 340 1.23 14.67 -10.52
CA GLU A 340 2.51 15.16 -11.04
C GLU A 340 3.31 14.07 -11.79
N ALA A 341 3.35 12.85 -11.26
CA ALA A 341 4.18 11.77 -11.81
C ALA A 341 3.56 11.08 -13.05
N PHE A 342 2.23 10.99 -13.11
CA PHE A 342 1.48 10.23 -14.11
C PHE A 342 0.46 11.06 -14.88
N GLY A 343 0.27 12.35 -14.55
CA GLY A 343 -0.72 13.20 -15.20
C GLY A 343 -2.17 12.91 -14.77
N THR A 344 -2.39 12.10 -13.73
CA THR A 344 -3.70 11.80 -13.14
C THR A 344 -3.60 11.58 -11.64
N SER A 345 -4.60 12.01 -10.88
CA SER A 345 -4.68 11.82 -9.43
C SER A 345 -5.00 10.39 -8.99
N ASP A 346 -5.34 9.52 -9.93
CA ASP A 346 -5.76 8.15 -9.67
C ASP A 346 -4.61 7.30 -9.12
N VAL A 347 -4.73 6.92 -7.84
CA VAL A 347 -3.84 5.96 -7.19
C VAL A 347 -4.31 4.54 -7.51
N THR A 348 -3.53 3.81 -8.31
CA THR A 348 -3.86 2.44 -8.74
C THR A 348 -2.71 1.47 -8.46
N PRO A 349 -2.98 0.15 -8.36
CA PRO A 349 -1.93 -0.86 -8.19
C PRO A 349 -0.84 -0.78 -9.25
N VAL A 350 -1.25 -0.58 -10.51
CA VAL A 350 -0.35 -0.41 -11.66
C VAL A 350 0.60 0.76 -11.45
N ARG A 351 0.09 1.94 -11.11
CA ARG A 351 0.93 3.14 -10.94
C ARG A 351 1.80 3.09 -9.68
N ILE A 352 1.33 2.43 -8.61
CA ILE A 352 2.15 2.17 -7.42
C ILE A 352 3.36 1.32 -7.81
N ALA A 353 3.14 0.21 -8.54
CA ALA A 353 4.21 -0.66 -9.02
C ALA A 353 5.17 0.05 -9.96
N GLU A 354 4.64 0.81 -10.94
CA GLU A 354 5.47 1.58 -11.89
C GLU A 354 6.32 2.65 -11.21
N ALA A 355 5.80 3.35 -10.20
CA ALA A 355 6.54 4.34 -9.44
C ALA A 355 7.69 3.69 -8.64
N ILE A 356 7.40 2.64 -7.86
CA ILE A 356 8.41 1.91 -7.09
C ILE A 356 9.49 1.34 -8.01
N ALA A 357 9.09 0.70 -9.11
CA ALA A 357 10.01 0.16 -10.13
C ALA A 357 10.90 1.26 -10.73
N THR A 358 10.34 2.45 -10.96
CA THR A 358 11.10 3.61 -11.46
C THR A 358 12.19 4.03 -10.47
N PHE A 359 11.87 4.07 -9.17
CA PHE A 359 12.87 4.32 -8.13
C PHE A 359 13.94 3.23 -8.09
N GLU A 360 13.57 1.96 -8.10
CA GLU A 360 14.55 0.85 -8.07
C GLU A 360 15.51 0.86 -9.27
N ARG A 361 15.06 1.35 -10.44
CA ARG A 361 15.94 1.53 -11.63
C ARG A 361 17.02 2.59 -11.44
N THR A 362 16.88 3.53 -10.50
CA THR A 362 17.93 4.54 -10.24
C THR A 362 19.05 4.01 -9.34
N LEU A 363 18.88 2.81 -8.77
CA LEU A 363 19.76 2.26 -7.73
C LEU A 363 20.77 1.27 -8.30
N TYR A 364 21.66 1.76 -9.17
CA TYR A 364 22.75 0.97 -9.75
C TYR A 364 24.12 1.40 -9.21
N SER A 365 24.96 0.42 -8.92
CA SER A 365 26.23 0.60 -8.21
C SER A 365 27.43 0.59 -9.15
N ASP A 366 27.61 1.68 -9.91
CA ASP A 366 28.60 1.79 -10.99
C ASP A 366 29.96 2.40 -10.59
N ARG A 367 30.30 2.49 -9.29
CA ARG A 367 31.55 3.11 -8.78
C ARG A 367 32.33 2.21 -7.81
N THR A 368 32.31 0.90 -8.01
CA THR A 368 33.12 -0.04 -7.20
C THR A 368 34.62 0.09 -7.52
N ALA A 369 35.50 -0.40 -6.64
CA ALA A 369 36.94 -0.43 -6.93
C ALA A 369 37.27 -1.30 -8.17
N PHE A 370 36.46 -2.34 -8.43
CA PHE A 370 36.53 -3.09 -9.68
C PHE A 370 36.22 -2.21 -10.90
N ASP A 371 35.18 -1.36 -10.85
CA ASP A 371 34.86 -0.44 -11.95
C ASP A 371 36.01 0.56 -12.20
N MET A 372 36.62 1.06 -11.14
CA MET A 372 37.78 1.97 -11.22
C MET A 372 38.98 1.28 -11.87
N SER A 373 39.22 0.01 -11.56
CA SER A 373 40.31 -0.79 -12.14
C SER A 373 40.05 -1.17 -13.60
N VAL A 374 38.82 -1.52 -13.97
CA VAL A 374 38.44 -1.79 -15.37
C VAL A 374 38.62 -0.54 -16.21
N GLN A 375 38.34 0.64 -15.66
CA GLN A 375 38.51 1.92 -16.34
C GLN A 375 39.94 2.49 -16.28
N GLN A 376 40.90 1.75 -15.70
CA GLN A 376 42.29 2.17 -15.50
C GLN A 376 42.43 3.51 -14.75
N ILE A 377 41.50 3.81 -13.85
CA ILE A 377 41.53 5.01 -13.01
C ILE A 377 42.36 4.73 -11.75
N ALA A 378 42.11 3.60 -11.11
CA ALA A 378 42.85 3.14 -9.93
C ALA A 378 42.97 1.61 -9.94
N PRO A 379 44.16 1.03 -9.69
CA PRO A 379 44.32 -0.42 -9.67
C PRO A 379 43.67 -1.04 -8.42
N LEU A 380 43.27 -2.31 -8.52
CA LEU A 380 42.90 -3.11 -7.34
C LEU A 380 44.09 -3.30 -6.38
N GLY A 381 43.79 -3.49 -5.10
CA GLY A 381 44.77 -3.91 -4.11
C GLY A 381 45.36 -5.30 -4.44
N ALA A 382 46.55 -5.60 -3.91
CA ALA A 382 47.26 -6.84 -4.26
C ALA A 382 46.47 -8.12 -3.93
N ALA A 383 45.76 -8.15 -2.79
CA ALA A 383 44.90 -9.29 -2.40
C ALA A 383 43.67 -9.41 -3.30
N GLU A 384 42.99 -8.29 -3.57
CA GLU A 384 41.82 -8.24 -4.46
C GLU A 384 42.18 -8.69 -5.88
N ASN A 385 43.34 -8.29 -6.40
CA ASN A 385 43.80 -8.70 -7.72
C ASN A 385 44.12 -10.21 -7.79
N ARG A 386 44.73 -10.78 -6.74
CA ARG A 386 44.90 -12.25 -6.65
C ARG A 386 43.55 -12.95 -6.54
N GLY A 387 42.62 -12.40 -5.75
CA GLY A 387 41.25 -12.89 -5.60
C GLY A 387 40.48 -12.92 -6.92
N LEU A 388 40.57 -11.86 -7.73
CA LEU A 388 40.01 -11.81 -9.08
C LEU A 388 40.61 -12.90 -9.98
N GLY A 389 41.92 -13.13 -9.90
CA GLY A 389 42.58 -14.24 -10.61
C GLY A 389 42.02 -15.61 -10.21
N ILE A 390 41.78 -15.83 -8.92
CA ILE A 390 41.16 -17.07 -8.41
C ILE A 390 39.72 -17.19 -8.91
N PHE A 391 38.93 -16.13 -8.81
CA PHE A 391 37.54 -16.08 -9.28
C PHE A 391 37.43 -16.50 -10.76
N ASN A 392 38.32 -16.01 -11.62
CA ASN A 392 38.34 -16.32 -13.05
C ASN A 392 38.86 -17.73 -13.37
N THR A 393 39.81 -18.25 -12.60
CA THR A 393 40.46 -19.54 -12.88
C THR A 393 39.79 -20.73 -12.22
N ARG A 394 38.89 -20.49 -11.25
CA ARG A 394 38.17 -21.54 -10.50
C ARG A 394 36.71 -21.72 -10.94
N GLY A 395 36.29 -21.05 -12.01
CA GLY A 395 34.97 -21.23 -12.62
C GLY A 395 33.83 -20.45 -11.97
N CYS A 396 34.12 -19.56 -11.00
CA CYS A 396 33.10 -18.70 -10.40
C CYS A 396 32.45 -17.80 -11.46
N ASN A 397 33.25 -17.30 -12.40
CA ASN A 397 32.84 -16.45 -13.50
C ASN A 397 31.95 -17.13 -14.56
N VAL A 398 31.71 -18.45 -14.47
CA VAL A 398 30.78 -19.16 -15.38
C VAL A 398 29.34 -18.76 -15.07
N CYS A 399 28.96 -18.79 -13.80
CA CYS A 399 27.64 -18.33 -13.35
C CYS A 399 27.69 -16.83 -12.99
N HIS A 400 28.77 -16.38 -12.35
CA HIS A 400 28.94 -14.99 -11.94
C HIS A 400 29.71 -14.17 -12.98
N ALA A 401 29.16 -14.09 -14.19
CA ALA A 401 29.81 -13.50 -15.36
C ALA A 401 29.56 -11.98 -15.52
N GLY A 402 30.38 -11.36 -16.37
CA GLY A 402 30.16 -9.98 -16.85
C GLY A 402 30.35 -8.91 -15.77
N ASN A 403 29.89 -7.68 -16.08
CA ASN A 403 30.03 -6.55 -15.18
C ASN A 403 29.08 -6.61 -13.96
N LEU A 404 28.04 -7.46 -13.98
CA LEU A 404 27.13 -7.67 -12.85
C LEU A 404 27.53 -8.86 -11.97
N PHE A 405 28.50 -9.67 -12.42
CA PHE A 405 28.84 -10.93 -11.76
C PHE A 405 27.62 -11.84 -11.58
N SER A 406 26.80 -11.96 -12.64
CA SER A 406 25.63 -12.84 -12.69
C SER A 406 25.23 -13.10 -14.13
N ASP A 407 24.92 -14.36 -14.42
CA ASP A 407 24.32 -14.83 -15.67
C ASP A 407 22.79 -14.70 -15.68
N ASN A 408 22.18 -14.30 -14.56
CA ASN A 408 20.73 -14.29 -14.31
C ASN A 408 20.04 -15.65 -14.54
N ALA A 409 20.79 -16.74 -14.67
CA ALA A 409 20.27 -18.08 -14.84
C ALA A 409 19.99 -18.73 -13.48
N PHE A 410 19.50 -19.96 -13.52
CA PHE A 410 19.08 -20.70 -12.33
C PHE A 410 19.92 -21.96 -12.20
N HIS A 411 20.45 -22.18 -11.00
CA HIS A 411 21.33 -23.30 -10.73
C HIS A 411 21.00 -23.89 -9.35
N ASN A 412 21.14 -25.20 -9.22
CA ASN A 412 21.22 -25.86 -7.94
C ASN A 412 22.71 -26.03 -7.58
N VAL A 413 23.11 -25.46 -6.44
CA VAL A 413 24.50 -25.50 -5.95
C VAL A 413 24.67 -26.32 -4.68
N GLY A 414 23.61 -27.02 -4.24
CA GLY A 414 23.68 -27.93 -3.09
C GLY A 414 23.73 -27.22 -1.73
N VAL A 415 22.99 -26.12 -1.56
CA VAL A 415 22.90 -25.38 -0.28
C VAL A 415 22.08 -26.14 0.75
N ARG A 416 20.98 -26.76 0.31
CA ARG A 416 20.05 -27.53 1.15
C ARG A 416 19.35 -28.65 0.37
N PRO A 417 18.71 -29.63 1.03
CA PRO A 417 17.94 -30.67 0.35
C PRO A 417 16.82 -30.11 -0.54
N GLN A 418 16.64 -30.72 -1.71
CA GLN A 418 15.61 -30.33 -2.69
C GLN A 418 14.17 -30.41 -2.18
N THR A 419 13.92 -31.23 -1.15
CA THR A 419 12.60 -31.44 -0.55
C THR A 419 12.18 -30.30 0.37
N GLU A 420 13.12 -29.48 0.85
CA GLU A 420 12.83 -28.40 1.81
C GLU A 420 12.47 -27.09 1.10
N ASP A 421 13.13 -26.79 -0.03
CA ASP A 421 12.74 -25.70 -0.91
C ASP A 421 12.95 -26.07 -2.38
N THR A 422 11.84 -26.33 -3.07
CA THR A 422 11.84 -26.72 -4.49
C THR A 422 12.24 -25.59 -5.45
N GLY A 423 12.35 -24.33 -4.98
CA GLY A 423 12.87 -23.22 -5.78
C GLY A 423 12.09 -22.98 -7.07
N ARG A 424 12.82 -22.85 -8.19
CA ARG A 424 12.27 -22.58 -9.53
C ARG A 424 11.22 -23.58 -10.02
N PHE A 425 11.20 -24.81 -9.50
CA PHE A 425 10.12 -25.76 -9.79
C PHE A 425 8.73 -25.17 -9.52
N GLN A 426 8.58 -24.34 -8.48
CA GLN A 426 7.30 -23.70 -8.13
C GLN A 426 6.76 -22.79 -9.22
N VAL A 427 7.64 -22.26 -10.08
CA VAL A 427 7.29 -21.36 -11.18
C VAL A 427 7.04 -22.12 -12.48
N THR A 428 7.73 -23.26 -12.67
CA THR A 428 7.81 -23.91 -13.98
C THR A 428 7.16 -25.28 -14.07
N GLY A 429 6.94 -25.95 -12.94
CA GLY A 429 6.46 -27.33 -12.89
C GLY A 429 7.43 -28.36 -13.47
N ASN A 430 8.64 -27.97 -13.87
CA ASN A 430 9.62 -28.88 -14.46
C ASN A 430 10.52 -29.48 -13.38
N ALA A 431 10.48 -30.80 -13.22
CA ALA A 431 11.26 -31.53 -12.21
C ALA A 431 12.78 -31.31 -12.30
N ASN A 432 13.31 -30.95 -13.48
CA ASN A 432 14.72 -30.60 -13.63
C ASN A 432 15.10 -29.28 -12.95
N ASN A 433 14.13 -28.44 -12.58
CA ASN A 433 14.34 -27.15 -11.92
C ASN A 433 14.16 -27.19 -10.40
N ILE A 434 14.04 -28.39 -9.80
CA ILE A 434 13.91 -28.52 -8.35
C ILE A 434 15.19 -28.05 -7.65
N GLY A 435 15.04 -27.17 -6.66
CA GLY A 435 16.15 -26.62 -5.88
C GLY A 435 17.03 -25.62 -6.64
N GLU A 436 16.63 -25.22 -7.86
CA GLU A 436 17.35 -24.19 -8.60
C GLU A 436 16.93 -22.79 -8.15
N PHE A 437 17.94 -21.94 -7.97
CA PHE A 437 17.75 -20.53 -7.63
C PHE A 437 18.56 -19.64 -8.56
N ARG A 438 18.05 -18.43 -8.77
CA ARG A 438 18.68 -17.45 -9.65
C ARG A 438 20.03 -17.02 -9.10
N THR A 439 21.06 -17.02 -9.94
CA THR A 439 22.39 -16.48 -9.62
C THR A 439 22.29 -15.01 -9.16
N PRO A 440 22.63 -14.68 -7.92
CA PRO A 440 22.59 -13.30 -7.45
C PRO A 440 23.71 -12.45 -8.09
N ILE A 441 23.42 -11.16 -8.32
CA ILE A 441 24.41 -10.14 -8.67
C ILE A 441 25.39 -9.99 -7.49
N LEU A 442 26.71 -10.06 -7.72
CA LEU A 442 27.71 -10.00 -6.64
C LEU A 442 28.24 -8.59 -6.32
N ARG A 443 27.84 -7.55 -7.06
CA ARG A 443 28.09 -6.16 -6.64
C ARG A 443 27.58 -5.96 -5.21
N ASN A 444 28.31 -5.29 -4.35
CA ASN A 444 28.03 -5.07 -2.92
C ASN A 444 27.86 -6.34 -2.06
N VAL A 445 28.27 -7.53 -2.52
CA VAL A 445 28.10 -8.79 -1.75
C VAL A 445 28.83 -8.77 -0.40
N GLY A 446 29.88 -7.98 -0.27
CA GLY A 446 30.57 -7.73 1.00
C GLY A 446 29.71 -7.20 2.13
N LEU A 447 28.57 -6.56 1.81
CA LEU A 447 27.66 -5.91 2.76
C LEU A 447 26.40 -6.73 3.07
N ARG A 448 26.19 -7.88 2.42
CA ARG A 448 24.87 -8.53 2.29
C ARG A 448 24.60 -9.72 3.18
N GLY A 449 25.44 -9.98 4.18
CA GLY A 449 25.26 -11.12 5.08
C GLY A 449 23.86 -11.11 5.74
N PRO A 450 23.32 -12.30 6.10
CA PRO A 450 23.78 -13.64 5.73
C PRO A 450 23.57 -13.99 4.25
N TYR A 451 23.95 -15.18 3.79
CA TYR A 451 24.06 -15.54 2.38
C TYR A 451 23.13 -16.69 1.99
N PHE A 452 22.97 -16.87 0.67
CA PHE A 452 22.02 -17.80 0.02
C PHE A 452 20.54 -17.48 0.27
N HIS A 453 19.66 -18.33 -0.27
CA HIS A 453 18.22 -18.13 -0.27
C HIS A 453 17.58 -18.37 1.11
N ASP A 454 18.28 -19.09 1.98
CA ASP A 454 17.90 -19.46 3.34
C ASP A 454 18.63 -18.64 4.43
N GLY A 455 19.63 -17.83 4.07
CA GLY A 455 20.39 -17.06 5.05
C GLY A 455 21.25 -17.92 5.97
N HIS A 456 21.62 -19.15 5.56
CA HIS A 456 22.30 -20.10 6.42
C HIS A 456 23.73 -19.67 6.81
N PHE A 457 24.49 -19.07 5.88
CA PHE A 457 25.86 -18.65 6.14
C PHE A 457 25.93 -17.17 6.52
N GLN A 458 26.59 -16.83 7.61
CA GLN A 458 26.71 -15.46 8.10
C GLN A 458 27.77 -14.65 7.36
N THR A 459 28.83 -15.32 6.87
CA THR A 459 30.06 -14.68 6.38
C THR A 459 30.45 -15.14 4.98
N LEU A 460 31.20 -14.30 4.25
CA LEU A 460 31.76 -14.69 2.94
C LEU A 460 32.79 -15.81 3.07
N GLU A 461 33.48 -15.89 4.20
CA GLU A 461 34.42 -16.95 4.52
C GLU A 461 33.71 -18.31 4.51
N GLU A 462 32.53 -18.41 5.12
CA GLU A 462 31.72 -19.62 5.09
C GLU A 462 31.22 -19.95 3.68
N VAL A 463 30.79 -18.93 2.91
CA VAL A 463 30.39 -19.11 1.50
C VAL A 463 31.55 -19.64 0.66
N VAL A 464 32.75 -19.09 0.81
CA VAL A 464 33.94 -19.56 0.09
C VAL A 464 34.31 -20.98 0.54
N ALA A 465 34.23 -21.28 1.84
CA ALA A 465 34.45 -22.62 2.36
C ALA A 465 33.42 -23.64 1.80
N PHE A 466 32.17 -23.22 1.61
CA PHE A 466 31.10 -24.02 1.01
C PHE A 466 31.43 -24.43 -0.42
N TYR A 467 31.81 -23.47 -1.26
CA TYR A 467 32.22 -23.79 -2.62
C TYR A 467 33.53 -24.58 -2.63
N ASN A 468 34.47 -24.32 -1.71
CA ASN A 468 35.75 -25.02 -1.66
C ASN A 468 35.62 -26.52 -1.38
N ARG A 469 34.57 -26.93 -0.65
CA ARG A 469 34.24 -28.35 -0.39
C ARG A 469 33.27 -28.96 -1.40
N GLY A 470 32.73 -28.16 -2.32
CA GLY A 470 31.89 -28.64 -3.42
C GLY A 470 30.39 -28.68 -3.13
N GLY A 471 29.89 -27.86 -2.21
CA GLY A 471 28.50 -27.88 -1.76
C GLY A 471 28.27 -28.83 -0.58
N ASP A 472 27.09 -28.77 0.03
CA ASP A 472 26.73 -29.55 1.22
C ASP A 472 25.74 -30.68 0.90
N PHE A 473 24.95 -30.54 -0.16
CA PHE A 473 23.94 -31.51 -0.57
C PHE A 473 24.05 -31.85 -2.06
N ASP A 474 24.01 -33.15 -2.37
CA ASP A 474 24.03 -33.65 -3.74
C ASP A 474 22.61 -33.77 -4.32
N ALA A 475 22.46 -33.58 -5.63
CA ALA A 475 21.21 -33.78 -6.36
C ALA A 475 21.45 -34.03 -7.85
N PRO A 476 20.54 -34.73 -8.56
CA PRO A 476 20.75 -35.12 -9.96
C PRO A 476 20.93 -33.97 -10.96
N ASN A 477 20.45 -32.77 -10.63
CA ASN A 477 20.53 -31.58 -11.48
C ASN A 477 21.67 -30.62 -11.10
N ILE A 478 22.58 -31.01 -10.19
CA ILE A 478 23.78 -30.22 -9.90
C ILE A 478 24.83 -30.45 -10.99
N ASN A 479 25.42 -29.36 -11.48
CA ASN A 479 26.51 -29.44 -12.44
C ASN A 479 27.85 -29.69 -11.72
N HIS A 480 28.23 -30.96 -11.56
CA HIS A 480 29.48 -31.36 -10.90
C HIS A 480 30.77 -30.98 -11.65
N ASN A 481 30.66 -30.51 -12.90
CA ASN A 481 31.80 -29.88 -13.60
C ASN A 481 32.05 -28.44 -13.15
N LEU A 482 31.17 -27.86 -12.34
CA LEU A 482 31.31 -26.52 -11.78
C LEU A 482 31.32 -26.58 -10.24
N ILE A 483 30.36 -27.29 -9.65
CA ILE A 483 30.24 -27.48 -8.21
C ILE A 483 31.02 -28.74 -7.81
N ARG A 484 32.24 -28.54 -7.32
CA ARG A 484 33.18 -29.60 -6.89
C ARG A 484 34.19 -29.04 -5.89
N PRO A 485 34.92 -29.88 -5.14
CA PRO A 485 36.02 -29.41 -4.32
C PRO A 485 37.04 -28.59 -5.13
N LEU A 486 37.34 -27.37 -4.70
CA LEU A 486 38.18 -26.43 -5.45
C LEU A 486 39.67 -26.50 -5.05
N GLY A 487 39.98 -27.08 -3.89
CA GLY A 487 41.35 -27.25 -3.39
C GLY A 487 42.06 -25.93 -3.07
N LEU A 488 41.32 -24.91 -2.66
CA LEU A 488 41.86 -23.60 -2.29
C LEU A 488 42.50 -23.66 -0.90
N ASN A 489 43.75 -23.21 -0.80
CA ASN A 489 44.41 -23.02 0.49
C ASN A 489 43.88 -21.78 1.24
N ALA A 490 44.27 -21.60 2.49
CA ALA A 490 43.77 -20.51 3.34
C ALA A 490 44.02 -19.11 2.75
N GLN A 491 45.21 -18.88 2.15
CA GLN A 491 45.52 -17.60 1.50
C GLN A 491 44.63 -17.34 0.29
N GLN A 492 44.40 -18.36 -0.54
CA GLN A 492 43.53 -18.25 -1.72
C GLN A 492 42.08 -17.97 -1.33
N GLN A 493 41.57 -18.61 -0.28
CA GLN A 493 40.24 -18.32 0.25
C GLN A 493 40.16 -16.88 0.75
N SER A 494 41.16 -16.42 1.52
CA SER A 494 41.22 -15.03 2.00
C SER A 494 41.32 -14.00 0.88
N ASP A 495 42.11 -14.26 -0.16
CA ASP A 495 42.26 -13.36 -1.31
C ASP A 495 40.94 -13.28 -2.11
N LEU A 496 40.24 -14.40 -2.28
CA LEU A 496 38.92 -14.44 -2.92
C LEU A 496 37.88 -13.64 -2.13
N VAL A 497 37.86 -13.80 -0.80
CA VAL A 497 37.00 -13.00 0.08
C VAL A 497 37.33 -11.50 -0.02
N ALA A 498 38.62 -11.13 -0.07
CA ALA A 498 39.02 -9.73 -0.22
C ALA A 498 38.49 -9.11 -1.52
N PHE A 499 38.55 -9.86 -2.63
CA PHE A 499 37.94 -9.44 -3.90
C PHE A 499 36.42 -9.24 -3.77
N LEU A 500 35.69 -10.24 -3.27
CA LEU A 500 34.23 -10.17 -3.14
C LEU A 500 33.77 -9.06 -2.19
N ARG A 501 34.47 -8.87 -1.06
CA ARG A 501 34.09 -7.93 -0.02
C ARG A 501 34.43 -6.49 -0.39
N ASN A 502 35.63 -6.25 -0.89
CA ASN A 502 36.16 -4.89 -1.04
C ASN A 502 36.04 -4.40 -2.48
N ALA A 503 36.46 -5.21 -3.45
CA ALA A 503 36.53 -4.76 -4.84
C ALA A 503 35.15 -4.53 -5.46
N LEU A 504 34.12 -5.22 -4.96
CA LEU A 504 32.76 -5.15 -5.48
C LEU A 504 31.84 -4.19 -4.71
N SER A 505 32.32 -3.51 -3.67
CA SER A 505 31.49 -2.59 -2.87
C SER A 505 31.55 -1.17 -3.42
N ASP A 506 30.39 -0.55 -3.64
CA ASP A 506 30.28 0.85 -4.08
C ASP A 506 30.31 1.78 -2.86
N PRO A 507 31.23 2.77 -2.82
CA PRO A 507 31.36 3.69 -1.69
C PRO A 507 30.06 4.44 -1.34
N ARG A 508 29.20 4.73 -2.32
CA ARG A 508 27.92 5.41 -2.07
C ARG A 508 26.93 4.51 -1.35
N VAL A 509 26.93 3.21 -1.67
CA VAL A 509 26.10 2.20 -0.98
C VAL A 509 26.55 2.04 0.47
N VAL A 510 27.87 1.97 0.69
CA VAL A 510 28.46 1.90 2.04
C VAL A 510 28.10 3.13 2.87
N ALA A 511 28.19 4.33 2.27
CA ALA A 511 27.92 5.58 2.95
C ALA A 511 26.43 5.95 3.04
N GLY A 512 25.55 5.27 2.30
CA GLY A 512 24.14 5.63 2.18
C GLY A 512 23.93 7.03 1.58
N THR A 513 24.80 7.45 0.66
CA THR A 513 24.67 8.73 -0.06
C THR A 513 23.84 8.55 -1.33
N ALA A 514 23.33 9.66 -1.87
CA ALA A 514 22.50 9.64 -3.07
C ALA A 514 23.15 8.82 -4.22
N PRO A 515 22.36 8.00 -4.94
CA PRO A 515 20.90 7.84 -4.85
C PRO A 515 20.42 6.83 -3.77
N PHE A 516 21.33 6.30 -2.93
CA PHE A 516 21.05 5.28 -1.92
C PHE A 516 20.65 5.86 -0.54
N ASP A 517 20.52 7.19 -0.45
CA ASP A 517 20.00 7.88 0.71
C ASP A 517 18.51 7.56 0.94
N ARG A 518 18.05 7.68 2.18
CA ARG A 518 16.72 7.23 2.59
C ARG A 518 16.10 8.04 3.73
N PRO A 519 14.77 8.04 3.84
CA PRO A 519 14.08 8.34 5.09
C PRO A 519 14.47 7.36 6.21
N THR A 520 14.42 7.85 7.45
CA THR A 520 14.39 6.98 8.64
C THR A 520 12.98 6.40 8.81
N LEU A 521 12.87 5.12 9.17
CA LEU A 521 11.59 4.45 9.39
C LEU A 521 11.07 4.69 10.82
N TYR A 522 9.76 4.59 11.04
CA TYR A 522 9.18 4.63 12.38
C TYR A 522 9.67 3.43 13.21
N SER A 523 9.71 2.24 12.61
CA SER A 523 10.19 0.99 13.23
C SER A 523 11.65 1.03 13.71
N GLU A 524 12.46 1.95 13.18
CA GLU A 524 13.86 2.17 13.59
C GLU A 524 14.01 3.21 14.71
N SER A 525 12.92 3.84 15.12
CA SER A 525 12.96 5.05 15.96
C SER A 525 12.49 4.80 17.40
N ASN A 526 12.74 5.78 18.27
CA ASN A 526 12.21 5.78 19.62
C ASN A 526 10.70 6.08 19.72
N ARG A 527 10.00 6.26 18.57
CA ARG A 527 8.54 6.39 18.50
C ARG A 527 7.82 5.05 18.69
N VAL A 528 8.50 3.93 18.49
CA VAL A 528 7.95 2.60 18.80
C VAL A 528 7.67 2.48 20.29
N SER A 529 6.52 1.92 20.67
CA SER A 529 6.17 1.74 22.08
C SER A 529 7.22 0.93 22.82
N GLN A 530 7.58 1.37 24.02
CA GLN A 530 8.65 0.77 24.82
C GLN A 530 8.05 0.05 26.03
N ALA A 531 8.46 -1.19 26.27
CA ALA A 531 8.13 -1.88 27.52
C ALA A 531 8.84 -1.19 28.71
N THR A 532 8.11 -0.97 29.80
CA THR A 532 8.57 -0.29 31.01
C THR A 532 8.04 -0.96 32.27
N GLY A 533 8.82 -0.94 33.36
CA GLY A 533 8.38 -1.48 34.65
C GLY A 533 8.26 -3.01 34.69
N THR A 534 7.71 -3.53 35.79
CA THR A 534 7.55 -4.97 36.04
C THR A 534 6.08 -5.39 35.92
N GLY A 535 5.82 -6.69 35.76
CA GLY A 535 4.48 -7.28 35.83
C GLY A 535 4.26 -8.08 37.12
N THR A 536 3.02 -8.53 37.31
CA THR A 536 2.61 -9.44 38.40
C THR A 536 2.31 -10.81 37.81
N GLN A 537 2.90 -11.86 38.39
CA GLN A 537 2.70 -13.25 37.97
C GLN A 537 1.28 -13.75 38.29
N GLY A 538 0.74 -14.56 37.39
CA GLY A 538 -0.47 -15.35 37.59
C GLY A 538 -0.21 -16.84 37.69
N ALA A 539 -1.20 -17.63 37.31
CA ALA A 539 -1.18 -19.08 37.31
C ALA A 539 0.04 -19.63 36.54
N GLY A 540 0.69 -20.64 37.11
CA GLY A 540 1.89 -21.25 36.53
C GLY A 540 3.12 -20.34 36.54
N GLY A 541 3.11 -19.21 37.27
CA GLY A 541 4.22 -18.25 37.30
C GLY A 541 4.30 -17.36 36.05
N ASN A 542 3.30 -17.40 35.18
CA ASN A 542 3.29 -16.65 33.92
C ASN A 542 2.97 -15.18 34.15
N ILE A 543 3.71 -14.29 33.48
CA ILE A 543 3.44 -12.86 33.45
C ILE A 543 2.82 -12.53 32.08
N PRO A 544 1.61 -11.94 32.03
CA PRO A 544 1.01 -11.48 30.78
C PRO A 544 1.96 -10.54 30.02
N GLN A 545 2.08 -10.71 28.71
CA GLN A 545 2.95 -9.90 27.86
C GLN A 545 2.12 -8.99 26.96
N ALA A 546 2.33 -7.67 27.08
CA ALA A 546 1.67 -6.69 26.23
C ALA A 546 2.45 -6.50 24.91
N THR A 547 1.73 -6.30 23.79
CA THR A 547 2.33 -6.02 22.48
C THR A 547 1.63 -4.80 21.86
N ALA A 548 2.37 -3.73 21.58
CA ALA A 548 1.82 -2.46 21.07
C ALA A 548 2.78 -1.80 20.06
N ILE A 549 3.03 -2.45 18.92
CA ILE A 549 4.08 -2.04 17.96
C ILE A 549 3.61 -1.06 16.88
N GLU A 550 2.30 -0.87 16.72
CA GLU A 550 1.75 0.00 15.68
C GLU A 550 1.98 1.49 16.04
N PRO A 551 2.07 2.40 15.05
CA PRO A 551 2.34 3.80 15.32
C PRO A 551 1.17 4.49 16.04
N PRO A 552 1.41 5.15 17.20
CA PRO A 552 0.44 6.00 17.87
C PRO A 552 0.34 7.39 17.19
N ILE A 553 0.24 7.42 15.86
CA ILE A 553 0.06 8.66 15.11
C ILE A 553 -1.39 9.15 15.25
N VAL A 554 -1.59 10.46 15.40
CA VAL A 554 -2.94 11.06 15.41
C VAL A 554 -3.74 10.66 14.18
N GLY A 555 -5.02 10.35 14.38
CA GLY A 555 -5.91 9.89 13.33
C GLY A 555 -5.71 8.43 12.91
N ASN A 556 -4.80 7.67 13.52
CA ASN A 556 -4.68 6.24 13.24
C ASN A 556 -5.98 5.52 13.67
N PRO A 557 -6.76 4.93 12.75
CA PRO A 557 -8.02 4.26 13.07
C PRO A 557 -7.84 2.93 13.81
N SER A 558 -6.62 2.38 13.82
CA SER A 558 -6.31 1.09 14.41
C SER A 558 -4.89 1.11 14.95
N PHE A 559 -4.74 1.54 16.19
CA PHE A 559 -3.57 1.27 17.04
C PHE A 559 -3.91 0.06 17.92
N THR A 560 -3.27 -1.07 17.68
CA THR A 560 -3.65 -2.34 18.29
C THR A 560 -2.72 -2.71 19.44
N VAL A 561 -3.34 -3.12 20.55
CA VAL A 561 -2.63 -3.60 21.74
C VAL A 561 -3.06 -5.04 22.02
N GLY A 562 -2.11 -5.96 21.92
CA GLY A 562 -2.27 -7.37 22.26
C GLY A 562 -1.85 -7.68 23.70
N VAL A 563 -2.35 -8.80 24.22
CA VAL A 563 -1.86 -9.51 25.40
C VAL A 563 -1.72 -11.00 25.13
N SER A 564 -0.60 -11.58 25.52
CA SER A 564 -0.35 -13.04 25.46
C SER A 564 0.24 -13.53 26.79
N ASN A 565 0.53 -14.83 26.89
CA ASN A 565 1.09 -15.47 28.09
C ASN A 565 0.25 -15.24 29.36
N ALA A 566 -1.07 -15.15 29.20
CA ALA A 566 -2.03 -14.90 30.27
C ALA A 566 -2.84 -16.17 30.61
N LEU A 567 -3.81 -16.07 31.52
CA LEU A 567 -4.75 -17.16 31.81
C LEU A 567 -5.84 -17.21 30.72
N GLY A 568 -5.94 -18.33 30.00
CA GLY A 568 -6.97 -18.52 28.96
C GLY A 568 -8.39 -18.55 29.53
N GLY A 569 -9.33 -17.92 28.83
CA GLY A 569 -10.72 -17.76 29.27
C GLY A 569 -10.94 -16.71 30.37
N ALA A 570 -9.87 -16.08 30.87
CA ALA A 570 -9.98 -15.04 31.88
C ALA A 570 -10.53 -13.72 31.31
N GLN A 571 -11.18 -12.94 32.17
CA GLN A 571 -11.49 -11.54 31.86
C GLN A 571 -10.23 -10.69 31.99
N ALA A 572 -9.93 -9.91 30.96
CA ALA A 572 -8.82 -8.98 30.92
C ALA A 572 -9.30 -7.55 30.66
N VAL A 573 -8.61 -6.59 31.26
CA VAL A 573 -8.86 -5.15 31.08
C VAL A 573 -7.57 -4.46 30.67
N LEU A 574 -7.58 -3.83 29.50
CA LEU A 574 -6.55 -2.89 29.08
C LEU A 574 -6.87 -1.53 29.68
N VAL A 575 -5.89 -0.93 30.35
CA VAL A 575 -5.96 0.43 30.87
C VAL A 575 -4.81 1.21 30.28
N ILE A 576 -5.10 2.30 29.56
CA ILE A 576 -4.13 3.26 29.03
C ILE A 576 -4.41 4.63 29.64
N ASP A 577 -3.43 5.15 30.38
CA ASP A 577 -3.54 6.41 31.11
C ASP A 577 -2.29 7.28 30.93
N SER A 578 -2.40 8.55 31.31
CA SER A 578 -1.34 9.55 31.38
C SER A 578 -0.24 9.21 32.41
N ASN A 579 -0.56 8.38 33.40
CA ASN A 579 0.39 7.84 34.38
C ASN A 579 0.40 6.31 34.32
N ASP A 580 1.48 5.68 34.77
CA ASP A 580 1.52 4.21 34.89
C ASP A 580 0.35 3.72 35.78
N PRO A 581 -0.56 2.86 35.26
CA PRO A 581 -1.69 2.31 36.03
C PRO A 581 -1.27 1.50 37.27
N GLY A 582 -0.01 1.09 37.37
CA GLY A 582 0.54 0.30 38.46
C GLY A 582 0.21 -1.19 38.35
N THR A 583 0.74 -1.97 39.29
CA THR A 583 0.61 -3.45 39.34
C THR A 583 -0.34 -3.93 40.44
N GLY A 584 -1.05 -3.01 41.10
CA GLY A 584 -1.97 -3.34 42.18
C GLY A 584 -3.15 -4.20 41.71
N PRO A 585 -3.79 -4.96 42.62
CA PRO A 585 -4.89 -5.86 42.26
C PRO A 585 -6.20 -5.13 41.94
N ALA A 586 -6.31 -3.83 42.25
CA ALA A 586 -7.47 -3.02 41.89
C ALA A 586 -7.28 -2.44 40.48
N ILE A 587 -8.14 -2.83 39.55
CA ILE A 587 -8.16 -2.24 38.20
C ILE A 587 -8.67 -0.80 38.32
N PRO A 588 -7.95 0.20 37.79
CA PRO A 588 -8.44 1.57 37.74
C PRO A 588 -9.85 1.68 37.14
N ALA A 589 -10.70 2.47 37.81
CA ALA A 589 -12.09 2.65 37.41
C ALA A 589 -12.22 3.49 36.13
N THR A 590 -11.30 4.41 35.92
CA THR A 590 -11.22 5.33 34.77
C THR A 590 -9.84 5.24 34.12
N ALA A 591 -9.74 5.69 32.87
CA ALA A 591 -8.48 5.84 32.16
C ALA A 591 -8.54 7.11 31.30
N SER A 592 -7.47 7.89 31.24
CA SER A 592 -7.47 9.14 30.47
C SER A 592 -7.43 8.96 28.95
N PHE A 593 -7.03 7.78 28.46
CA PHE A 593 -6.97 7.48 27.03
C PHE A 593 -7.89 6.34 26.61
N ALA A 594 -7.72 5.14 27.18
CA ALA A 594 -8.56 4.00 26.83
C ALA A 594 -8.71 3.01 27.99
N ARG A 595 -9.91 2.44 28.13
CA ARG A 595 -10.20 1.33 29.04
C ARG A 595 -11.05 0.30 28.32
N ILE A 596 -10.49 -0.86 28.01
CA ILE A 596 -11.15 -1.88 27.19
C ILE A 596 -11.19 -3.20 27.96
N SER A 597 -12.34 -3.87 27.96
CA SER A 597 -12.51 -5.18 28.61
C SER A 597 -12.80 -6.24 27.56
N LEU A 598 -12.15 -7.40 27.67
CA LEU A 598 -12.39 -8.55 26.81
C LEU A 598 -12.18 -9.86 27.57
N THR A 599 -12.73 -10.94 27.04
CA THR A 599 -12.44 -12.30 27.49
C THR A 599 -11.31 -12.86 26.64
N LEU A 600 -10.26 -13.38 27.28
CA LEU A 600 -9.10 -13.95 26.60
C LEU A 600 -9.46 -15.28 25.95
N SER A 601 -8.97 -15.47 24.72
CA SER A 601 -8.95 -16.75 24.02
C SER A 601 -7.97 -17.73 24.67
N GLY A 602 -8.06 -19.00 24.27
CA GLY A 602 -7.21 -20.08 24.80
C GLY A 602 -7.70 -20.67 26.12
N SER A 603 -6.99 -21.68 26.63
CA SER A 603 -7.38 -22.41 27.85
C SER A 603 -6.17 -22.75 28.71
N GLY A 604 -6.25 -22.44 30.00
CA GLY A 604 -5.19 -22.76 30.97
C GLY A 604 -4.14 -21.66 31.12
N ALA A 605 -3.18 -21.91 32.02
CA ALA A 605 -2.13 -20.96 32.38
C ALA A 605 -1.13 -20.75 31.22
N GLY A 606 -0.81 -19.49 30.92
CA GLY A 606 0.14 -19.10 29.87
C GLY A 606 -0.40 -19.20 28.44
N GLN A 607 -1.61 -19.73 28.25
CA GLN A 607 -2.22 -19.93 26.92
C GLN A 607 -3.27 -18.86 26.58
N GLY A 608 -3.50 -17.90 27.47
CA GLY A 608 -4.44 -16.81 27.29
C GLY A 608 -3.91 -15.72 26.38
N PHE A 609 -4.72 -15.32 25.39
CA PHE A 609 -4.39 -14.21 24.48
C PHE A 609 -5.60 -13.42 24.03
N GLY A 610 -5.38 -12.18 23.60
CA GLY A 610 -6.39 -11.30 23.04
C GLY A 610 -5.78 -10.00 22.56
N SER A 611 -6.53 -9.19 21.81
CA SER A 611 -6.08 -7.87 21.40
C SER A 611 -7.26 -6.91 21.26
N ALA A 612 -6.96 -5.62 21.31
CA ALA A 612 -7.93 -4.56 21.06
C ALA A 612 -7.31 -3.50 20.15
N SER A 613 -8.01 -3.16 19.08
CA SER A 613 -7.67 -2.05 18.19
C SER A 613 -8.41 -0.79 18.65
N LEU A 614 -7.68 0.32 18.75
CA LEU A 614 -8.24 1.60 19.18
C LEU A 614 -7.91 2.72 18.20
N LEU A 615 -8.84 3.66 18.07
CA LEU A 615 -8.62 4.91 17.36
C LEU A 615 -7.69 5.81 18.18
N VAL A 616 -6.62 6.32 17.56
CA VAL A 616 -5.90 7.48 18.07
C VAL A 616 -6.61 8.72 17.54
N PRO A 617 -7.29 9.53 18.38
CA PRO A 617 -8.09 10.64 17.90
C PRO A 617 -7.25 11.63 17.08
N ALA A 618 -7.86 12.19 16.03
CA ALA A 618 -7.28 13.25 15.22
C ALA A 618 -7.31 14.60 15.96
N ASN A 619 -6.63 14.67 17.11
CA ASN A 619 -6.63 15.82 18.01
C ASN A 619 -5.20 16.32 18.23
N SER A 620 -4.93 17.57 17.84
CA SER A 620 -3.61 18.21 17.97
C SER A 620 -3.12 18.32 19.41
N ALA A 621 -4.04 18.40 20.39
CA ALA A 621 -3.67 18.44 21.80
C ALA A 621 -3.03 17.12 22.29
N LEU A 622 -3.20 16.00 21.58
CA LEU A 622 -2.57 14.74 21.93
C LEU A 622 -1.11 14.67 21.47
N VAL A 623 -0.70 15.44 20.45
CA VAL A 623 0.66 15.40 19.92
C VAL A 623 1.67 15.78 21.00
N GLY A 624 2.66 14.91 21.23
CA GLY A 624 3.66 15.05 22.29
C GLY A 624 3.21 14.51 23.66
N SER A 625 1.92 14.19 23.84
CA SER A 625 1.44 13.56 25.07
C SER A 625 1.94 12.12 25.17
N THR A 626 2.35 11.73 26.37
CA THR A 626 2.84 10.37 26.66
C THR A 626 1.83 9.61 27.50
N PHE A 627 1.61 8.35 27.14
CA PHE A 627 0.68 7.45 27.80
C PHE A 627 1.37 6.14 28.19
N PHE A 628 0.81 5.49 29.20
CA PHE A 628 1.25 4.22 29.75
C PHE A 628 0.08 3.25 29.74
N GLY A 629 0.31 2.04 29.23
CA GLY A 629 -0.70 0.98 29.15
C GLY A 629 -0.32 -0.28 29.91
N ARG A 630 -1.31 -0.94 30.53
CA ARG A 630 -1.18 -2.27 31.14
C ARG A 630 -2.41 -3.14 30.88
N TRP A 631 -2.16 -4.44 30.79
CA TRP A 631 -3.22 -5.45 30.86
C TRP A 631 -3.36 -5.99 32.27
N PHE A 632 -4.59 -5.98 32.77
CA PHE A 632 -5.01 -6.52 34.05
C PHE A 632 -5.85 -7.78 33.79
N VAL A 633 -5.36 -8.95 34.17
CA VAL A 633 -6.00 -10.25 33.90
C VAL A 633 -6.48 -10.87 35.20
N LYS A 634 -7.78 -11.19 35.28
CA LYS A 634 -8.35 -11.91 36.43
C LYS A 634 -7.76 -13.30 36.52
N ASP A 635 -7.08 -13.59 37.61
CA ASP A 635 -6.42 -14.86 37.84
C ASP A 635 -6.42 -15.17 39.34
N ALA A 636 -7.22 -16.15 39.75
CA ALA A 636 -7.36 -16.51 41.17
C ALA A 636 -6.06 -17.02 41.81
N ASN A 637 -5.08 -17.45 41.01
CA ASN A 637 -3.77 -17.91 41.49
C ASN A 637 -2.73 -16.78 41.53
N ALA A 638 -3.06 -15.59 41.03
CA ALA A 638 -2.20 -14.42 41.13
C ALA A 638 -2.31 -13.76 42.52
N ALA A 639 -1.25 -13.05 42.93
CA ALA A 639 -1.28 -12.25 44.15
C ALA A 639 -2.41 -11.21 44.08
N GLY A 640 -3.36 -11.25 45.03
CA GLY A 640 -4.53 -10.38 45.02
C GLY A 640 -5.54 -10.67 43.91
N GLY A 641 -5.47 -11.84 43.25
CA GLY A 641 -6.43 -12.28 42.25
C GLY A 641 -6.25 -11.66 40.85
N MET A 642 -5.13 -10.96 40.61
CA MET A 642 -4.86 -10.27 39.35
C MET A 642 -3.41 -10.47 38.88
N ALA A 643 -3.25 -11.01 37.67
CA ALA A 643 -2.00 -10.96 36.93
C ALA A 643 -1.94 -9.66 36.12
N VAL A 644 -0.77 -9.03 36.03
CA VAL A 644 -0.63 -7.72 35.37
C VAL A 644 0.58 -7.73 34.44
N SER A 645 0.42 -7.25 33.22
CA SER A 645 1.55 -7.12 32.29
C SER A 645 2.56 -6.07 32.78
N PRO A 646 3.82 -6.11 32.34
CA PRO A 646 4.66 -4.91 32.32
C PRO A 646 3.91 -3.75 31.64
N ALA A 647 4.23 -2.52 32.02
CA ALA A 647 3.69 -1.37 31.31
C ALA A 647 4.33 -1.27 29.92
N PHE A 648 3.62 -0.65 28.99
CA PHE A 648 4.22 -0.11 27.78
C PHE A 648 3.99 1.40 27.75
N LYS A 649 4.96 2.15 27.24
CA LYS A 649 4.91 3.61 27.11
C LYS A 649 4.97 3.99 25.64
N PHE A 650 4.14 4.94 25.25
CA PHE A 650 4.19 5.54 23.91
C PHE A 650 3.89 7.04 23.96
N THR A 651 4.37 7.76 22.94
CA THR A 651 4.12 9.19 22.77
C THR A 651 3.38 9.40 21.46
N VAL A 652 2.24 10.08 21.52
CA VAL A 652 1.44 10.37 20.32
C VAL A 652 2.17 11.41 19.47
N PHE A 653 2.22 11.18 18.15
CA PHE A 653 2.90 12.07 17.21
C PHE A 653 2.05 12.32 15.96
N GLY A 654 2.56 13.14 15.04
CA GLY A 654 1.94 13.48 13.76
C GLY A 654 1.73 14.99 13.59
N ASP A 655 1.46 15.43 12.37
CA ASP A 655 1.16 16.82 12.05
C ASP A 655 -0.34 17.01 11.81
N THR A 656 -0.97 17.88 12.59
CA THR A 656 -2.39 18.20 12.42
C THR A 656 -2.66 19.29 11.39
N SER A 657 -1.63 19.92 10.83
CA SER A 657 -1.76 20.92 9.75
C SER A 657 -2.33 20.33 8.46
N SER A 658 -2.13 19.01 8.26
CA SER A 658 -2.67 18.21 7.15
C SER A 658 -3.95 17.44 7.49
N ILE A 659 -4.34 17.41 8.78
CA ILE A 659 -5.64 16.86 9.19
C ILE A 659 -6.67 17.91 8.84
N THR A 660 -7.16 17.87 7.60
CA THR A 660 -8.52 18.33 7.37
C THR A 660 -9.39 17.52 8.32
N THR A 661 -10.05 18.19 9.26
CA THR A 661 -11.17 17.58 9.98
C THR A 661 -12.01 16.85 8.93
N ASN A 662 -12.24 15.54 9.10
CA ASN A 662 -13.04 14.81 8.14
C ASN A 662 -14.32 15.63 7.93
N ALA A 663 -14.62 16.02 6.69
CA ALA A 663 -15.69 16.97 6.47
C ALA A 663 -17.00 16.41 7.06
N ILE A 664 -17.17 15.08 7.08
CA ILE A 664 -18.32 14.41 7.69
C ILE A 664 -18.36 14.51 9.22
N ASP A 665 -17.29 14.95 9.88
CA ASP A 665 -17.33 15.25 11.31
C ASP A 665 -18.10 16.54 11.61
N ASP A 666 -18.19 17.45 10.65
CA ASP A 666 -19.13 18.55 10.72
C ASP A 666 -20.56 18.03 10.54
N ALA A 667 -21.44 18.36 11.48
CA ALA A 667 -22.81 17.88 11.50
C ALA A 667 -23.61 18.32 10.26
N ASN A 668 -23.31 19.51 9.71
CA ASN A 668 -23.97 19.98 8.51
C ASN A 668 -23.52 19.18 7.28
N THR A 669 -22.21 18.97 7.11
CA THR A 669 -21.69 18.11 6.04
C THR A 669 -22.16 16.66 6.19
N PHE A 670 -22.18 16.10 7.40
CA PHE A 670 -22.74 14.76 7.67
C PHE A 670 -24.16 14.63 7.13
N VAL A 671 -25.03 15.57 7.47
CA VAL A 671 -26.44 15.55 7.05
C VAL A 671 -26.58 15.77 5.54
N VAL A 672 -25.85 16.73 4.96
CA VAL A 672 -25.86 16.97 3.50
C VAL A 672 -25.44 15.71 2.75
N GLN A 673 -24.42 15.02 3.24
CA GLN A 673 -23.94 13.78 2.63
C GLN A 673 -25.02 12.69 2.67
N HIS A 674 -25.79 12.58 3.75
CA HIS A 674 -26.92 11.64 3.82
C HIS A 674 -28.04 11.96 2.82
N TYR A 675 -28.33 13.24 2.56
CA TYR A 675 -29.28 13.62 1.51
C TYR A 675 -28.77 13.21 0.12
N ARG A 676 -27.47 13.30 -0.12
CA ARG A 676 -26.87 12.93 -1.42
C ARG A 676 -26.78 11.42 -1.60
N ASP A 677 -26.33 10.70 -0.59
CA ASP A 677 -26.08 9.26 -0.72
C ASP A 677 -27.39 8.48 -0.70
N PHE A 678 -28.26 8.75 0.28
CA PHE A 678 -29.51 8.00 0.43
C PHE A 678 -30.63 8.53 -0.47
N LEU A 679 -30.79 9.85 -0.58
CA LEU A 679 -31.95 10.44 -1.27
C LEU A 679 -31.60 10.99 -2.66
N ASN A 680 -30.32 10.99 -3.03
CA ASN A 680 -29.83 11.51 -4.30
C ASN A 680 -30.35 12.91 -4.63
N ARG A 681 -30.38 13.79 -3.63
CA ARG A 681 -30.74 15.21 -3.80
C ARG A 681 -30.04 16.09 -2.80
N GLU A 682 -30.13 17.40 -3.01
CA GLU A 682 -29.73 18.36 -2.00
C GLU A 682 -30.74 18.42 -0.85
N ALA A 683 -30.21 18.74 0.33
CA ALA A 683 -31.02 18.90 1.52
C ALA A 683 -31.98 20.09 1.38
N ASP A 684 -33.24 19.90 1.73
CA ASP A 684 -34.17 21.02 1.89
C ASP A 684 -33.82 21.80 3.17
N PRO A 685 -34.00 23.14 3.19
CA PRO A 685 -33.54 23.95 4.32
C PRO A 685 -34.13 23.55 5.68
N ALA A 686 -35.38 23.08 5.69
CA ALA A 686 -36.08 22.68 6.91
C ALA A 686 -35.52 21.37 7.48
N GLY A 687 -35.38 20.34 6.64
CA GLY A 687 -34.83 19.05 7.05
C GLY A 687 -33.34 19.13 7.41
N LEU A 688 -32.55 19.91 6.67
CA LEU A 688 -31.14 20.15 7.01
C LEU A 688 -30.99 20.76 8.40
N SER A 689 -31.77 21.82 8.69
CA SER A 689 -31.77 22.49 9.99
C SER A 689 -32.18 21.54 11.12
N PHE A 690 -33.23 20.75 10.89
CA PHE A 690 -33.72 19.79 11.87
C PHE A 690 -32.64 18.74 12.24
N TRP A 691 -32.10 18.02 11.26
CA TRP A 691 -31.13 16.95 11.53
C TRP A 691 -29.81 17.47 12.09
N ASN A 692 -29.33 18.60 11.56
CA ASN A 692 -28.12 19.24 12.07
C ASN A 692 -28.28 19.66 13.55
N SER A 693 -29.46 20.18 13.93
CA SER A 693 -29.76 20.54 15.33
C SER A 693 -29.75 19.33 16.28
N GLN A 694 -30.09 18.13 15.79
CA GLN A 694 -30.09 16.92 16.63
C GLN A 694 -28.68 16.51 17.04
N ILE A 695 -27.69 16.73 16.17
CA ILE A 695 -26.29 16.41 16.43
C ILE A 695 -25.62 17.55 17.22
N THR A 696 -25.78 18.80 16.77
CA THR A 696 -25.09 19.96 17.36
C THR A 696 -25.52 20.29 18.79
N ARG A 697 -26.75 19.93 19.20
CA ARG A 697 -27.20 20.09 20.60
C ARG A 697 -26.38 19.29 21.61
N CYS A 698 -25.60 18.31 21.17
CA CYS A 698 -24.70 17.52 22.02
C CYS A 698 -23.44 18.27 22.47
N GLY A 699 -23.14 19.44 21.87
CA GLY A 699 -21.91 20.17 22.17
C GLY A 699 -20.68 19.34 21.85
N THR A 700 -19.87 19.02 22.87
CA THR A 700 -18.63 18.23 22.76
C THR A 700 -18.74 16.81 23.30
N ASP A 701 -19.95 16.34 23.69
CA ASP A 701 -20.15 14.98 24.19
C ASP A 701 -20.11 13.95 23.04
N ALA A 702 -19.00 13.22 22.95
CA ALA A 702 -18.77 12.23 21.91
C ALA A 702 -19.81 11.09 21.90
N THR A 703 -20.31 10.65 23.06
CA THR A 703 -21.29 9.56 23.13
C THR A 703 -22.66 10.03 22.62
N CYS A 704 -23.03 11.27 22.97
CA CYS A 704 -24.25 11.91 22.46
C CYS A 704 -24.17 12.14 20.94
N ILE A 705 -23.04 12.64 20.44
CA ILE A 705 -22.81 12.88 19.01
C ILE A 705 -22.94 11.58 18.23
N ASP A 706 -22.29 10.51 18.68
CA ASP A 706 -22.33 9.21 18.03
C ASP A 706 -23.77 8.65 17.98
N ALA A 707 -24.48 8.67 19.12
CA ALA A 707 -25.86 8.23 19.17
C ALA A 707 -26.79 9.03 18.24
N ASN A 708 -26.61 10.35 18.15
CA ASN A 708 -27.42 11.19 17.26
C ASN A 708 -27.06 10.98 15.78
N ARG A 709 -25.79 10.73 15.44
CA ARG A 709 -25.37 10.35 14.08
C ARG A 709 -26.02 9.04 13.66
N VAL A 710 -25.97 8.01 14.50
CA VAL A 710 -26.65 6.72 14.28
C VAL A 710 -28.15 6.92 14.05
N ASN A 711 -28.81 7.72 14.89
CA ASN A 711 -30.23 8.01 14.74
C ASN A 711 -30.55 8.76 13.43
N THR A 712 -29.72 9.74 13.05
CA THR A 712 -29.87 10.45 11.78
C THR A 712 -29.72 9.49 10.61
N SER A 713 -28.66 8.69 10.54
CA SER A 713 -28.47 7.70 9.47
C SER A 713 -29.64 6.72 9.38
N GLY A 714 -30.10 6.20 10.53
CA GLY A 714 -31.26 5.32 10.61
C GLY A 714 -32.54 5.97 10.07
N ALA A 715 -32.75 7.26 10.31
CA ALA A 715 -33.94 7.97 9.83
C ALA A 715 -33.96 8.17 8.31
N PHE A 716 -32.81 8.41 7.67
CA PHE A 716 -32.72 8.49 6.22
C PHE A 716 -33.05 7.15 5.56
N PHE A 717 -32.53 6.06 6.12
CA PHE A 717 -32.80 4.72 5.63
C PHE A 717 -34.27 4.33 5.76
N LEU A 718 -34.88 4.66 6.90
CA LEU A 718 -36.29 4.36 7.16
C LEU A 718 -37.25 5.33 6.47
N SER A 719 -36.75 6.37 5.79
CA SER A 719 -37.59 7.37 5.15
C SER A 719 -38.46 6.76 4.05
N THR A 720 -39.68 7.27 3.90
CA THR A 720 -40.57 6.90 2.79
C THR A 720 -39.90 7.17 1.44
N GLU A 721 -39.10 8.23 1.35
CA GLU A 721 -38.41 8.59 0.13
C GLU A 721 -37.44 7.50 -0.32
N PHE A 722 -36.63 6.96 0.61
CA PHE A 722 -35.71 5.86 0.34
C PHE A 722 -36.44 4.53 0.08
N GLN A 723 -37.46 4.21 0.89
CA GLN A 723 -38.23 2.96 0.75
C GLN A 723 -38.99 2.86 -0.59
N GLU A 724 -39.45 4.00 -1.10
CA GLU A 724 -40.22 4.07 -2.35
C GLU A 724 -39.33 4.31 -3.59
N SER A 725 -38.03 4.57 -3.41
CA SER A 725 -37.03 4.72 -4.49
C SER A 725 -36.02 3.57 -4.49
N GLY A 726 -34.92 3.67 -3.75
CA GLY A 726 -33.85 2.67 -3.69
C GLY A 726 -34.35 1.28 -3.34
N TYR A 727 -35.20 1.15 -2.32
CA TYR A 727 -35.76 -0.15 -1.97
C TYR A 727 -36.74 -0.71 -3.02
N LEU A 728 -37.39 0.16 -3.79
CA LEU A 728 -38.20 -0.29 -4.91
C LEU A 728 -37.34 -0.84 -6.07
N VAL A 729 -36.20 -0.21 -6.39
CA VAL A 729 -35.25 -0.70 -7.40
C VAL A 729 -34.80 -2.13 -7.08
N TYR A 730 -34.38 -2.39 -5.83
CA TYR A 730 -34.01 -3.74 -5.39
C TYR A 730 -35.13 -4.75 -5.67
N ARG A 731 -36.37 -4.41 -5.30
CA ARG A 731 -37.53 -5.30 -5.46
C ARG A 731 -37.88 -5.54 -6.94
N PHE A 732 -37.60 -4.57 -7.82
CA PHE A 732 -37.72 -4.75 -9.27
C PHE A 732 -36.75 -5.79 -9.81
N TYR A 733 -35.45 -5.68 -9.48
CA TYR A 733 -34.46 -6.67 -9.90
C TYR A 733 -34.76 -8.05 -9.32
N LYS A 734 -35.16 -8.12 -8.05
CA LYS A 734 -35.56 -9.35 -7.38
C LYS A 734 -36.76 -10.01 -8.05
N SER A 735 -37.81 -9.24 -8.36
CA SER A 735 -39.02 -9.75 -9.03
C SER A 735 -38.75 -10.15 -10.48
N ALA A 736 -37.87 -9.44 -11.19
CA ALA A 736 -37.57 -9.71 -12.58
C ALA A 736 -36.61 -10.90 -12.76
N PHE A 737 -35.62 -11.06 -11.89
CA PHE A 737 -34.48 -11.95 -12.14
C PHE A 737 -34.13 -12.91 -11.01
N GLY A 738 -34.77 -12.78 -9.83
CA GLY A 738 -34.52 -13.66 -8.69
C GLY A 738 -33.20 -13.40 -7.98
N ASN A 739 -32.59 -14.47 -7.44
CA ASN A 739 -31.30 -14.41 -6.75
C ASN A 739 -30.16 -14.83 -7.67
N LEU A 740 -28.96 -14.35 -7.38
CA LEU A 740 -27.71 -14.91 -7.91
C LEU A 740 -27.31 -16.15 -7.11
N ALA A 741 -26.46 -17.01 -7.69
CA ALA A 741 -25.87 -18.12 -6.94
C ALA A 741 -25.02 -17.57 -5.78
N GLY A 742 -25.47 -17.79 -4.54
CA GLY A 742 -24.81 -17.29 -3.33
C GLY A 742 -24.99 -15.80 -3.04
N ALA A 743 -25.82 -15.05 -3.80
CA ALA A 743 -26.03 -13.62 -3.60
C ALA A 743 -27.52 -13.20 -3.79
N PRO A 744 -28.00 -12.19 -3.05
CA PRO A 744 -29.45 -11.97 -2.86
C PRO A 744 -30.19 -11.41 -4.07
N VAL A 745 -29.56 -10.63 -4.95
CA VAL A 745 -30.23 -9.99 -6.10
C VAL A 745 -29.20 -9.57 -7.15
N PRO A 746 -29.50 -9.64 -8.47
CA PRO A 746 -28.57 -9.21 -9.52
C PRO A 746 -28.67 -7.70 -9.79
N VAL A 747 -28.36 -6.87 -8.79
CA VAL A 747 -28.25 -5.41 -8.95
C VAL A 747 -26.84 -4.95 -8.57
N ARG A 748 -26.19 -4.18 -9.44
CA ARG A 748 -24.87 -3.56 -9.18
C ARG A 748 -25.06 -2.09 -8.85
N PHE A 749 -24.11 -1.49 -8.16
CA PHE A 749 -24.14 -0.06 -7.83
C PHE A 749 -24.34 0.83 -9.06
N SER A 750 -23.66 0.52 -10.18
CA SER A 750 -23.77 1.25 -11.45
C SER A 750 -25.17 1.24 -12.06
N ASP A 751 -25.95 0.20 -11.78
CA ASP A 751 -27.32 0.05 -12.26
C ASP A 751 -28.32 0.62 -11.24
N PHE A 752 -28.04 0.45 -9.94
CA PHE A 752 -28.87 0.88 -8.82
C PHE A 752 -29.01 2.39 -8.76
N LEU A 753 -27.89 3.12 -8.79
CA LEU A 753 -27.88 4.55 -8.56
C LEU A 753 -28.80 5.28 -9.56
N PRO A 754 -28.60 5.22 -10.89
CA PRO A 754 -29.45 5.92 -11.86
C PRO A 754 -30.92 5.53 -11.77
N ASP A 755 -31.23 4.27 -11.44
CA ASP A 755 -32.60 3.77 -11.26
C ASP A 755 -33.27 4.44 -10.05
N ALA A 756 -32.56 4.53 -8.92
CA ALA A 756 -33.04 5.19 -7.72
C ALA A 756 -33.24 6.70 -7.96
N GLN A 757 -32.32 7.36 -8.67
CA GLN A 757 -32.46 8.78 -9.03
C GLN A 757 -33.70 9.03 -9.89
N GLN A 758 -33.98 8.14 -10.84
CA GLN A 758 -35.15 8.26 -11.72
C GLN A 758 -36.45 8.22 -10.91
N ILE A 759 -36.55 7.32 -9.93
CA ILE A 759 -37.76 7.20 -9.09
C ILE A 759 -37.87 8.39 -8.14
N GLY A 760 -36.77 8.81 -7.50
CA GLY A 760 -36.73 9.91 -6.54
C GLY A 760 -36.82 11.31 -7.16
N GLN A 761 -36.76 11.44 -8.50
CA GLN A 761 -36.62 12.73 -9.18
C GLN A 761 -37.73 13.73 -8.80
N GLY A 762 -37.35 14.82 -8.13
CA GLY A 762 -38.28 15.89 -7.74
C GLY A 762 -39.25 15.51 -6.60
N VAL A 763 -39.02 14.38 -5.93
CA VAL A 763 -39.80 13.99 -4.75
C VAL A 763 -39.19 14.61 -3.50
N ILE A 764 -40.01 15.34 -2.74
CA ILE A 764 -39.67 15.78 -1.39
C ILE A 764 -40.86 15.43 -0.50
N VAL A 765 -40.70 14.39 0.31
CA VAL A 765 -41.79 13.88 1.16
C VAL A 765 -42.25 14.98 2.12
N GLY A 766 -43.56 15.22 2.13
CA GLY A 766 -44.19 16.29 2.92
C GLY A 766 -44.50 17.58 2.13
N GLN A 767 -43.98 17.76 0.92
CA GLN A 767 -44.39 18.87 0.04
C GLN A 767 -45.73 18.60 -0.66
N THR A 768 -46.58 19.60 -0.81
CA THR A 768 -47.86 19.45 -1.51
C THR A 768 -47.70 18.80 -2.89
N GLY A 769 -48.32 17.63 -3.11
CA GLY A 769 -48.32 16.92 -4.40
C GLY A 769 -47.19 15.89 -4.60
N TRP A 770 -46.33 15.65 -3.60
CA TRP A 770 -45.20 14.72 -3.73
C TRP A 770 -45.61 13.29 -4.09
N GLN A 771 -46.77 12.81 -3.62
CA GLN A 771 -47.27 11.46 -3.92
C GLN A 771 -47.54 11.26 -5.41
N THR A 772 -48.10 12.29 -6.07
CA THR A 772 -48.39 12.26 -7.51
C THR A 772 -47.11 12.22 -8.33
N VAL A 773 -46.09 12.99 -7.93
CA VAL A 773 -44.77 12.98 -8.58
C VAL A 773 -44.11 11.62 -8.44
N MET A 774 -44.07 11.07 -7.22
CA MET A 774 -43.52 9.74 -6.95
C MET A 774 -44.21 8.66 -7.79
N GLU A 775 -45.54 8.64 -7.82
CA GLU A 775 -46.29 7.66 -8.59
C GLU A 775 -46.04 7.80 -10.11
N SER A 776 -45.95 9.01 -10.63
CA SER A 776 -45.56 9.26 -12.03
C SER A 776 -44.16 8.73 -12.34
N ASN A 777 -43.19 8.97 -11.45
CA ASN A 777 -41.81 8.50 -11.63
C ASN A 777 -41.72 6.98 -11.63
N LYS A 778 -42.42 6.30 -10.70
CA LYS A 778 -42.51 4.83 -10.65
C LYS A 778 -43.09 4.25 -11.92
N GLN A 779 -44.13 4.87 -12.49
CA GLN A 779 -44.72 4.43 -13.76
C GLN A 779 -43.72 4.58 -14.92
N ALA A 780 -43.03 5.72 -15.00
CA ALA A 780 -42.00 5.95 -16.02
C ALA A 780 -40.84 4.95 -15.90
N TYR A 781 -40.35 4.73 -14.68
CA TYR A 781 -39.31 3.75 -14.39
C TYR A 781 -39.73 2.33 -14.80
N ALA A 782 -40.92 1.89 -14.39
CA ALA A 782 -41.41 0.55 -14.72
C ALA A 782 -41.51 0.33 -16.24
N ASN A 783 -42.03 1.33 -16.97
CA ASN A 783 -42.11 1.27 -18.42
C ASN A 783 -40.72 1.19 -19.08
N ALA A 784 -39.73 1.93 -18.58
CA ALA A 784 -38.36 1.87 -19.10
C ALA A 784 -37.68 0.53 -18.76
N PHE A 785 -37.87 0.03 -17.54
CA PHE A 785 -37.25 -1.19 -17.05
C PHE A 785 -37.62 -2.41 -17.89
N VAL A 786 -38.92 -2.57 -18.22
CA VAL A 786 -39.39 -3.72 -19.00
C VAL A 786 -38.98 -3.71 -20.48
N GLN A 787 -38.40 -2.59 -20.95
CA GLN A 787 -37.86 -2.46 -22.31
C GLN A 787 -36.36 -2.75 -22.40
N ARG A 788 -35.67 -2.91 -21.26
CA ARG A 788 -34.23 -3.21 -21.23
C ARG A 788 -33.94 -4.54 -21.90
N THR A 789 -32.82 -4.63 -22.61
CA THR A 789 -32.39 -5.85 -23.31
C THR A 789 -32.34 -7.06 -22.40
N GLN A 790 -31.88 -6.91 -21.15
CA GLN A 790 -31.87 -7.99 -20.15
C GLN A 790 -33.28 -8.48 -19.80
N PHE A 791 -34.26 -7.58 -19.71
CA PHE A 791 -35.63 -7.94 -19.39
C PHE A 791 -36.32 -8.61 -20.59
N THR A 792 -36.13 -8.06 -21.79
CA THR A 792 -36.75 -8.60 -23.02
C THR A 792 -36.13 -9.93 -23.45
N SER A 793 -34.86 -10.19 -23.15
CA SER A 793 -34.24 -11.50 -23.36
C SER A 793 -34.73 -12.56 -22.37
N THR A 794 -34.98 -12.17 -21.12
CA THR A 794 -35.51 -13.06 -20.07
C THR A 794 -36.99 -13.39 -20.30
N PHE A 795 -37.77 -12.41 -20.79
CA PHE A 795 -39.20 -12.52 -20.98
C PHE A 795 -39.59 -12.21 -22.43
N PRO A 796 -39.62 -13.23 -23.31
CA PRO A 796 -40.07 -13.08 -24.70
C PRO A 796 -41.53 -12.58 -24.78
N THR A 797 -41.85 -11.74 -25.77
CA THR A 797 -43.20 -11.18 -25.96
C THR A 797 -44.26 -12.24 -26.33
N SER A 798 -43.83 -13.42 -26.76
CA SER A 798 -44.70 -14.57 -27.05
C SER A 798 -45.20 -15.32 -25.80
N THR A 799 -44.71 -14.97 -24.60
CA THR A 799 -45.07 -15.63 -23.34
C THR A 799 -46.55 -15.39 -23.01
N ALA A 800 -47.25 -16.40 -22.48
CA ALA A 800 -48.62 -16.24 -22.00
C ALA A 800 -48.64 -15.43 -20.68
N PRO A 801 -49.61 -14.50 -20.47
CA PRO A 801 -49.66 -13.65 -19.28
C PRO A 801 -49.58 -14.38 -17.94
N ALA A 802 -50.25 -15.53 -17.82
CA ALA A 802 -50.21 -16.34 -16.60
C ALA A 802 -48.79 -16.85 -16.29
N SER A 803 -48.09 -17.39 -17.31
CA SER A 803 -46.72 -17.88 -17.15
C SER A 803 -45.74 -16.75 -16.82
N PHE A 804 -45.92 -15.58 -17.42
CA PHE A 804 -45.12 -14.40 -17.11
C PHE A 804 -45.29 -13.98 -15.65
N VAL A 805 -46.54 -13.83 -15.17
CA VAL A 805 -46.84 -13.46 -13.78
C VAL A 805 -46.33 -14.50 -12.79
N ASP A 806 -46.51 -15.80 -13.09
CA ASP A 806 -46.03 -16.88 -12.22
C ASP A 806 -44.50 -16.87 -12.09
N THR A 807 -43.78 -16.56 -13.16
CA THR A 807 -42.31 -16.44 -13.14
C THR A 807 -41.87 -15.26 -12.28
N LEU A 808 -42.55 -14.11 -12.37
CA LEU A 808 -42.24 -12.95 -11.53
C LEU A 808 -42.41 -13.25 -10.05
N PHE A 809 -43.51 -13.91 -9.66
CA PHE A 809 -43.73 -14.33 -8.26
C PHE A 809 -42.72 -15.39 -7.80
N ALA A 810 -42.35 -16.33 -8.68
CA ALA A 810 -41.31 -17.31 -8.40
C ALA A 810 -39.95 -16.64 -8.14
N ASN A 811 -39.56 -15.69 -8.98
CA ASN A 811 -38.32 -14.91 -8.81
C ASN A 811 -38.34 -14.08 -7.52
N ALA A 812 -39.47 -13.45 -7.22
CA ALA A 812 -39.70 -12.74 -5.97
C ALA A 812 -39.61 -13.64 -4.73
N GLY A 813 -39.79 -14.97 -4.89
CA GLY A 813 -39.84 -15.91 -3.77
C GLY A 813 -41.13 -15.81 -2.95
N VAL A 814 -42.19 -15.23 -3.54
CA VAL A 814 -43.48 -15.01 -2.87
C VAL A 814 -44.53 -15.94 -3.48
N THR A 815 -45.26 -16.67 -2.63
CA THR A 815 -46.46 -17.37 -3.06
C THR A 815 -47.63 -16.38 -3.08
N PRO A 816 -48.19 -16.01 -4.26
CA PRO A 816 -49.22 -14.99 -4.34
C PRO A 816 -50.58 -15.50 -3.83
N SER A 817 -51.40 -14.60 -3.28
CA SER A 817 -52.81 -14.90 -3.09
C SER A 817 -53.51 -15.07 -4.45
N SER A 818 -54.64 -15.78 -4.49
CA SER A 818 -55.43 -15.90 -5.72
C SER A 818 -55.83 -14.53 -6.28
N THR A 819 -56.06 -13.56 -5.41
CA THR A 819 -56.41 -12.18 -5.77
C THR A 819 -55.23 -11.44 -6.41
N ASP A 820 -54.05 -11.48 -5.79
CA ASP A 820 -52.86 -10.79 -6.30
C ASP A 820 -52.43 -11.35 -7.66
N ARG A 821 -52.43 -12.68 -7.78
CA ARG A 821 -52.12 -13.36 -9.04
C ARG A 821 -53.12 -12.98 -10.12
N SER A 822 -54.42 -13.01 -9.82
CA SER A 822 -55.47 -12.66 -10.79
C SER A 822 -55.38 -11.20 -11.22
N ALA A 823 -55.08 -10.28 -10.29
CA ALA A 823 -54.92 -8.86 -10.58
C ALA A 823 -53.70 -8.58 -11.48
N ALA A 824 -52.57 -9.25 -11.26
CA ALA A 824 -51.40 -9.12 -12.12
C ALA A 824 -51.62 -9.67 -13.53
N ILE A 825 -52.38 -10.77 -13.67
CA ILE A 825 -52.77 -11.31 -14.99
C ILE A 825 -53.75 -10.37 -15.70
N ALA A 826 -54.70 -9.79 -14.95
CA ALA A 826 -55.71 -8.89 -15.50
C ALA A 826 -55.13 -7.61 -16.13
N GLU A 827 -53.88 -7.25 -15.82
CA GLU A 827 -53.19 -6.13 -16.48
C GLU A 827 -53.06 -6.29 -18.00
N PHE A 828 -53.13 -7.53 -18.50
CA PHE A 828 -53.08 -7.89 -19.92
C PHE A 828 -54.47 -8.01 -20.56
N GLY A 829 -55.56 -7.85 -19.80
CA GLY A 829 -56.94 -7.96 -20.30
C GLY A 829 -57.21 -9.30 -20.99
N VAL A 830 -57.63 -9.26 -22.26
CA VAL A 830 -57.91 -10.45 -23.10
C VAL A 830 -56.72 -10.88 -23.97
N ALA A 831 -55.54 -10.29 -23.78
CA ALA A 831 -54.37 -10.63 -24.58
C ALA A 831 -53.89 -12.06 -24.31
N THR A 832 -53.47 -12.76 -25.36
CA THR A 832 -52.95 -14.13 -25.27
C THR A 832 -51.43 -14.19 -25.09
N ASN A 833 -50.74 -13.05 -25.18
CA ASN A 833 -49.30 -12.92 -25.04
C ASN A 833 -48.92 -11.63 -24.28
N THR A 834 -47.64 -11.47 -23.95
CA THR A 834 -47.12 -10.30 -23.22
C THR A 834 -46.45 -9.27 -24.13
N ALA A 835 -47.00 -9.00 -25.32
CA ALA A 835 -46.46 -7.99 -26.23
C ALA A 835 -46.71 -6.53 -25.75
N ASP A 836 -47.74 -6.29 -24.94
CA ASP A 836 -48.03 -4.96 -24.38
C ASP A 836 -47.03 -4.59 -23.28
N THR A 837 -46.12 -3.67 -23.63
CA THR A 837 -45.09 -3.13 -22.73
C THR A 837 -45.68 -2.49 -21.47
N ALA A 838 -46.79 -1.76 -21.58
CA ALA A 838 -47.41 -1.09 -20.43
C ALA A 838 -48.07 -2.10 -19.49
N ALA A 839 -48.68 -3.16 -20.03
CA ALA A 839 -49.20 -4.27 -19.23
C ALA A 839 -48.09 -5.01 -18.48
N ARG A 840 -46.93 -5.27 -19.12
CA ARG A 840 -45.75 -5.85 -18.45
C ARG A 840 -45.27 -4.98 -17.29
N ALA A 841 -45.18 -3.67 -17.50
CA ALA A 841 -44.74 -2.73 -16.48
C ALA A 841 -45.69 -2.73 -15.26
N ARG A 842 -47.01 -2.69 -15.48
CA ARG A 842 -48.01 -2.75 -14.40
C ARG A 842 -48.00 -4.09 -13.67
N ALA A 843 -47.87 -5.20 -14.39
CA ALA A 843 -47.77 -6.53 -13.79
C ALA A 843 -46.51 -6.69 -12.94
N LEU A 844 -45.34 -6.24 -13.42
CA LEU A 844 -44.09 -6.24 -12.65
C LEU A 844 -44.21 -5.38 -11.39
N ARG A 845 -44.80 -4.18 -11.50
CA ARG A 845 -45.05 -3.32 -10.34
C ARG A 845 -45.89 -4.00 -9.27
N ARG A 846 -46.97 -4.69 -9.64
CA ARG A 846 -47.81 -5.43 -8.68
C ARG A 846 -47.02 -6.47 -7.88
N VAL A 847 -46.03 -7.11 -8.49
CA VAL A 847 -45.15 -8.08 -7.81
C VAL A 847 -44.11 -7.36 -6.94
N ALA A 848 -43.41 -6.36 -7.49
CA ALA A 848 -42.35 -5.63 -6.78
C ALA A 848 -42.87 -4.83 -5.57
N GLU A 849 -44.10 -4.32 -5.66
CA GLU A 849 -44.77 -3.56 -4.58
C GLU A 849 -45.65 -4.46 -3.68
N ASN A 850 -45.59 -5.78 -3.84
CA ASN A 850 -46.30 -6.71 -2.97
C ASN A 850 -45.80 -6.60 -1.52
N ALA A 851 -46.74 -6.51 -0.56
CA ALA A 851 -46.42 -6.30 0.85
C ALA A 851 -45.61 -7.45 1.46
N THR A 852 -45.85 -8.70 1.06
CA THR A 852 -45.09 -9.86 1.53
C THR A 852 -43.65 -9.81 1.05
N LEU A 853 -43.41 -9.46 -0.23
CA LEU A 853 -42.05 -9.25 -0.74
C LEU A 853 -41.35 -8.14 0.03
N GLY A 854 -42.03 -7.00 0.22
CA GLY A 854 -41.51 -5.85 0.96
C GLY A 854 -41.10 -6.18 2.40
N GLN A 855 -41.78 -7.10 3.08
CA GLN A 855 -41.40 -7.54 4.42
C GLN A 855 -40.25 -8.55 4.41
N GLN A 856 -40.28 -9.54 3.50
CA GLN A 856 -39.30 -10.61 3.45
C GLN A 856 -37.89 -10.11 3.08
N GLU A 857 -37.81 -9.12 2.19
CA GLU A 857 -36.54 -8.65 1.66
C GLU A 857 -35.98 -7.43 2.38
N PHE A 858 -36.70 -6.90 3.37
CA PHE A 858 -36.33 -5.63 4.02
C PHE A 858 -34.91 -5.67 4.58
N ASN A 859 -34.57 -6.68 5.38
CA ASN A 859 -33.23 -6.78 5.98
C ASN A 859 -32.11 -7.04 4.95
N ARG A 860 -32.40 -7.75 3.86
CA ARG A 860 -31.40 -8.04 2.82
C ARG A 860 -31.11 -6.81 1.98
N ALA A 861 -32.16 -6.11 1.58
CA ALA A 861 -32.06 -4.81 0.92
C ALA A 861 -31.40 -3.79 1.85
N PHE A 862 -31.74 -3.81 3.14
CA PHE A 862 -31.12 -2.96 4.17
C PHE A 862 -29.60 -3.06 4.16
N VAL A 863 -29.07 -4.30 4.26
CA VAL A 863 -27.63 -4.54 4.26
C VAL A 863 -26.99 -4.20 2.90
N LEU A 864 -27.61 -4.60 1.78
CA LEU A 864 -27.04 -4.33 0.46
C LEU A 864 -26.94 -2.84 0.17
N MET A 865 -27.93 -2.06 0.60
CA MET A 865 -27.96 -0.62 0.35
C MET A 865 -26.96 0.16 1.18
N GLN A 866 -26.69 -0.26 2.43
CA GLN A 866 -25.58 0.33 3.21
C GLN A 866 -24.22 0.16 2.52
N TYR A 867 -24.06 -0.86 1.68
CA TYR A 867 -22.84 -1.07 0.92
C TYR A 867 -22.77 -0.19 -0.33
N PHE A 868 -23.92 0.19 -0.89
CA PHE A 868 -23.99 1.12 -2.02
C PHE A 868 -23.80 2.58 -1.60
N GLY A 869 -24.04 2.90 -0.33
CA GLY A 869 -24.01 4.26 0.20
C GLY A 869 -25.34 4.55 0.86
#